data_AF-A0A7X8CNS2-F1
#
_entry.id   AF-A0A7X8CNS2-F1
#
_cell.length_a   1.000
_cell.length_b   1.000
_cell.length_c   1.000
_cell.angle_alpha   90.00
_cell.angle_beta   90.00
_cell.angle_gamma   90.00
#
_symmetry.space_group_name_H-M   'P 1'
#
loop_
_entity.id
_entity.type
_entity.pdbx_description
1 polymer ?
#
loop_
_entity_poly.entity_id
_entity_poly.type
_entity_poly.pdbx_seq_one_letter_code
_entity_poly.pdbx_strand_id
1 'polypeptide(L)'
;MKRTGLILIVLLLVSCISNKNTVRIKEFHPLWDTVRVLSNPGKGWYHHLLDNGISKYKIRNDSIFFSFPGMDHLYLRLAWSYLEPEEGIFNWQVIDTIIDKYVPLGYGISFRITSKETGKFPGSVNQEVAGVQYATPFWVVKAGAGGSVAERNGTKSWVPDWDDPVYLKKLDAFHKAFAERYDGKPWLRYVDIGSIGEWGEGHTSFSTKVPPSVEEVKANMDIFLKHYKKSQLVCTDDLIYYGKNEEDVKSILSYALGNGISLRDDSPLVDWYVQNYPDTWSVSHPWFYDPLYLSSPVVFELQHYGTVKKDGNWLGPDGSDTIPRFRKSGARIMRRAIETMHATYIGYHGYAEEWLADNPVLTKELANLCGYWYFPVTITYPKKLLTGLNTIEMEWINKGVAPAYNSFAIIFRFTSATDGQVFDVVVEDSGNRNWLPGKIQKERYDIELPSALKKGEYFMKFKLMEINNDVKNEVKVGLKESLIDGDGFALIGKITLLLASGCRKPAETGLWQIFESSIENRKIYSNPFADVSLNVIYTRPDGSKIEFPGFYAGNSLWKIRLMPDQAGRWKYRAVFSDKSKRMRGSFMCNESDVPGMVTLYEDNPIWFGYTSGKPLLLRSFQVGDRFFADTSNFITGEVWSDIHRSRFLNWLQANRYNMISAASHYLNRNSEGRGKGWNTPDLWDENAQLPVPAEYEKMEKVLNELAARKIIVFPFSGFLGRNADYPSDPVKRELYLTYTISRLASYWNVVFNTGGPEPTLPHSPYLSREEIIQTGMAIKELNKNNHLITVHTPTGDSEFRDEPWLDFITLQGPKTTNRKELYEGLLRNHTKKKGLYAQETLWPGNKYHPAYTNSDIRKNTIVATMAAAMINFADMNGDSSSGFSGSLDTEKANDEIHKIYNNTLDFFESVDYYKMSPMNEIADNGYCLALPGKEYLVYLEEGGMVNLEVEQGEYKVTWVNASNPKEIIDGGLTTDGKGFTSPRHGVDWFLRLVK
;
A
#
# COMPACT_ATOMS: atom_id res chain seq x y z
N MET A 1 70.92 -8.94 -1.35
CA MET A 1 69.77 -9.84 -1.58
C MET A 1 68.49 -9.02 -1.68
N LYS A 2 67.90 -8.87 -2.88
CA LYS A 2 66.59 -8.23 -3.09
C LYS A 2 65.76 -9.15 -3.97
N ARG A 3 64.57 -9.53 -3.52
CA ARG A 3 63.51 -10.17 -4.32
C ARG A 3 62.30 -9.26 -4.27
N THR A 4 61.91 -8.74 -5.44
CA THR A 4 60.69 -7.97 -5.69
C THR A 4 59.69 -8.92 -6.35
N GLY A 5 58.53 -9.13 -5.73
CA GLY A 5 57.42 -9.91 -6.29
C GLY A 5 56.43 -9.01 -7.02
N LEU A 6 56.20 -9.30 -8.29
CA LEU A 6 55.21 -8.65 -9.16
C LEU A 6 53.83 -9.31 -8.94
N ILE A 7 52.82 -8.53 -8.58
CA ILE A 7 51.42 -8.98 -8.49
C ILE A 7 50.76 -8.77 -9.86
N LEU A 8 50.24 -9.87 -10.42
CA LEU A 8 49.57 -9.92 -11.72
C LEU A 8 48.10 -9.49 -11.57
N ILE A 9 47.74 -8.34 -12.13
CA ILE A 9 46.35 -7.88 -12.27
C ILE A 9 45.75 -8.55 -13.50
N VAL A 10 44.75 -9.42 -13.30
CA VAL A 10 43.94 -9.99 -14.39
C VAL A 10 42.84 -8.99 -14.76
N LEU A 11 43.06 -8.25 -15.85
CA LEU A 11 42.02 -7.51 -16.56
C LEU A 11 41.16 -8.48 -17.37
N LEU A 12 39.93 -8.72 -16.91
CA LEU A 12 38.88 -9.36 -17.71
C LEU A 12 38.29 -8.33 -18.69
N LEU A 13 38.88 -8.24 -19.88
CA LEU A 13 38.28 -7.61 -21.06
C LEU A 13 37.08 -8.45 -21.51
N VAL A 14 35.86 -7.99 -21.18
CA VAL A 14 34.63 -8.51 -21.79
C VAL A 14 34.53 -7.90 -23.18
N SER A 15 34.87 -8.68 -24.21
CA SER A 15 34.53 -8.32 -25.59
C SER A 15 33.02 -8.50 -25.76
N CYS A 16 32.32 -7.41 -26.07
CA CYS A 16 30.96 -7.47 -26.60
C CYS A 16 31.02 -8.10 -28.00
N ILE A 17 30.82 -9.41 -28.09
CA ILE A 17 30.51 -10.06 -29.36
C ILE A 17 29.09 -9.60 -29.75
N SER A 18 29.04 -8.63 -30.65
CA SER A 18 27.86 -8.28 -31.44
C SER A 18 27.50 -9.48 -32.33
N ASN A 19 26.74 -10.43 -31.77
CA ASN A 19 26.06 -11.43 -32.58
C ASN A 19 24.94 -10.71 -33.32
N LYS A 20 25.13 -10.46 -34.62
CA LYS A 20 24.05 -10.05 -35.54
C LYS A 20 23.01 -11.19 -35.60
N ASN A 21 22.16 -11.29 -34.58
CA ASN A 21 21.01 -12.20 -34.62
C ASN A 21 20.07 -11.68 -35.71
N THR A 22 19.90 -12.49 -36.76
CA THR A 22 18.92 -12.21 -37.80
C THR A 22 17.53 -12.26 -37.18
N VAL A 23 16.84 -11.13 -37.20
CA VAL A 23 15.49 -10.98 -36.64
C VAL A 23 14.46 -11.35 -37.71
N ARG A 24 13.35 -11.97 -37.29
CA ARG A 24 12.18 -12.21 -38.13
C ARG A 24 11.09 -11.23 -37.76
N ILE A 25 10.37 -10.76 -38.77
CA ILE A 25 9.17 -9.93 -38.62
C ILE A 25 8.03 -10.72 -39.24
N LYS A 26 6.92 -10.84 -38.53
CA LYS A 26 5.65 -11.35 -39.07
C LYS A 26 4.60 -10.26 -38.98
N GLU A 27 3.98 -9.98 -40.11
CA GLU A 27 2.82 -9.10 -40.21
C GLU A 27 1.53 -9.90 -40.07
N PHE A 28 0.59 -9.36 -39.31
CA PHE A 28 -0.71 -9.96 -39.06
C PHE A 28 -1.85 -9.23 -39.77
N HIS A 29 -1.65 -8.00 -40.25
CA HIS A 29 -2.70 -7.21 -40.90
C HIS A 29 -3.46 -7.96 -42.03
N PRO A 30 -2.81 -8.69 -42.96
CA PRO A 30 -3.53 -9.49 -43.99
C PRO A 30 -4.33 -10.68 -43.44
N LEU A 31 -4.10 -11.02 -42.18
CA LEU A 31 -4.66 -12.16 -41.47
C LEU A 31 -5.80 -11.78 -40.53
N TRP A 32 -6.17 -10.50 -40.49
CA TRP A 32 -7.25 -10.00 -39.65
C TRP A 32 -8.61 -10.53 -40.09
N ASP A 33 -9.47 -10.74 -39.10
CA ASP A 33 -10.91 -10.96 -39.25
C ASP A 33 -11.63 -9.85 -38.47
N THR A 34 -12.29 -8.97 -39.21
CA THR A 34 -13.02 -7.81 -38.66
C THR A 34 -14.52 -8.04 -38.58
N VAL A 35 -15.01 -9.26 -38.86
CA VAL A 35 -16.45 -9.56 -38.94
C VAL A 35 -16.87 -10.50 -37.82
N ARG A 36 -16.04 -11.50 -37.48
CA ARG A 36 -16.35 -12.44 -36.39
C ARG A 36 -16.49 -11.72 -35.05
N VAL A 37 -17.55 -12.05 -34.31
CA VAL A 37 -17.76 -11.52 -32.96
C VAL A 37 -16.79 -12.17 -31.98
N LEU A 38 -16.04 -11.34 -31.25
CA LEU A 38 -15.10 -11.79 -30.24
C LEU A 38 -15.76 -11.67 -28.85
N SER A 39 -16.32 -12.79 -28.37
CA SER A 39 -16.83 -12.90 -26.99
C SER A 39 -15.67 -12.84 -26.00
N ASN A 40 -15.37 -11.63 -25.53
CA ASN A 40 -14.24 -11.29 -24.69
C ASN A 40 -14.74 -10.75 -23.33
N PRO A 41 -14.03 -11.01 -22.22
CA PRO A 41 -14.49 -10.65 -20.88
C PRO A 41 -14.47 -9.13 -20.62
N GLY A 42 -15.35 -8.67 -19.73
CA GLY A 42 -15.34 -7.28 -19.21
C GLY A 42 -15.84 -6.23 -20.21
N LYS A 43 -16.64 -6.64 -21.20
CA LYS A 43 -17.28 -5.77 -22.20
C LYS A 43 -18.45 -6.50 -22.84
N GLY A 44 -19.37 -5.75 -23.45
CA GLY A 44 -20.40 -6.33 -24.30
C GLY A 44 -21.79 -5.80 -23.99
N TRP A 45 -22.78 -6.58 -24.43
CA TRP A 45 -24.19 -6.27 -24.24
C TRP A 45 -24.66 -6.61 -22.84
N TYR A 46 -25.59 -5.81 -22.33
CA TYR A 46 -26.40 -6.20 -21.18
C TYR A 46 -27.90 -6.11 -21.49
N HIS A 47 -28.67 -6.91 -20.76
CA HIS A 47 -30.12 -6.99 -20.89
C HIS A 47 -30.80 -6.59 -19.59
N HIS A 48 -31.76 -5.67 -19.64
CA HIS A 48 -32.64 -5.38 -18.52
C HIS A 48 -33.55 -6.58 -18.28
N LEU A 49 -33.37 -7.33 -17.19
CA LEU A 49 -34.18 -8.53 -16.94
C LEU A 49 -35.31 -8.31 -15.94
N LEU A 50 -35.07 -7.47 -14.93
CA LEU A 50 -36.05 -7.02 -13.96
C LEU A 50 -35.91 -5.51 -13.92
N ASP A 51 -36.83 -4.78 -14.55
CA ASP A 51 -36.75 -3.33 -14.63
C ASP A 51 -38.17 -2.75 -14.64
N ASN A 52 -38.40 -1.64 -13.95
CA ASN A 52 -39.74 -1.07 -13.75
C ASN A 52 -40.68 -2.07 -13.05
N GLY A 53 -40.12 -2.98 -12.26
CA GLY A 53 -40.79 -4.05 -11.53
C GLY A 53 -40.26 -5.46 -11.80
N ILE A 54 -40.83 -6.43 -11.10
CA ILE A 54 -40.39 -7.84 -11.13
C ILE A 54 -40.91 -8.66 -12.31
N SER A 55 -41.63 -8.04 -13.27
CA SER A 55 -42.34 -8.76 -14.34
C SER A 55 -41.95 -8.34 -15.76
N LYS A 56 -41.33 -7.18 -15.94
CA LYS A 56 -41.00 -6.65 -17.26
C LYS A 56 -39.65 -7.14 -17.75
N TYR A 57 -39.55 -7.29 -19.07
CA TYR A 57 -38.35 -7.72 -19.80
C TYR A 57 -37.79 -9.09 -19.40
N LYS A 58 -38.63 -9.91 -18.76
CA LYS A 58 -38.39 -11.35 -18.66
C LYS A 58 -38.25 -11.95 -20.04
N ILE A 59 -37.23 -12.78 -20.18
CA ILE A 59 -36.99 -13.56 -21.39
C ILE A 59 -38.07 -14.63 -21.52
N ARG A 60 -38.59 -14.82 -22.72
CA ARG A 60 -39.58 -15.86 -23.01
C ARG A 60 -38.91 -17.22 -23.20
N ASN A 61 -37.74 -17.22 -23.84
CA ASN A 61 -36.93 -18.41 -24.08
C ASN A 61 -35.45 -18.13 -23.85
N ASP A 62 -34.86 -18.77 -22.84
CA ASP A 62 -33.46 -18.61 -22.45
C ASP A 62 -32.47 -18.86 -23.60
N SER A 63 -32.87 -19.62 -24.64
CA SER A 63 -32.02 -19.88 -25.79
C SER A 63 -31.56 -18.62 -26.51
N ILE A 64 -32.30 -17.50 -26.36
CA ILE A 64 -31.94 -16.23 -26.96
C ILE A 64 -30.54 -15.79 -26.54
N PHE A 65 -30.15 -15.97 -25.28
CA PHE A 65 -28.85 -15.51 -24.78
C PHE A 65 -27.68 -16.34 -25.28
N PHE A 66 -27.88 -17.62 -25.62
CA PHE A 66 -26.85 -18.41 -26.30
C PHE A 66 -26.66 -17.94 -27.75
N SER A 67 -27.71 -17.39 -28.37
CA SER A 67 -27.65 -16.86 -29.74
C SER A 67 -27.35 -15.36 -29.82
N PHE A 68 -27.45 -14.63 -28.71
CA PHE A 68 -27.26 -13.17 -28.66
C PHE A 68 -25.76 -12.84 -28.70
N PRO A 69 -25.26 -12.24 -29.78
CA PRO A 69 -23.82 -12.02 -29.93
C PRO A 69 -23.29 -11.03 -28.90
N GLY A 70 -22.40 -11.52 -28.01
CA GLY A 70 -21.72 -10.68 -27.04
C GLY A 70 -22.56 -10.25 -25.83
N MET A 71 -23.60 -11.00 -25.46
CA MET A 71 -24.29 -10.83 -24.17
C MET A 71 -23.33 -11.15 -23.01
N ASP A 72 -23.05 -10.16 -22.16
CA ASP A 72 -22.14 -10.28 -21.03
C ASP A 72 -22.89 -10.44 -19.70
N HIS A 73 -23.91 -9.61 -19.44
CA HIS A 73 -24.57 -9.60 -18.14
C HIS A 73 -26.04 -9.18 -18.18
N LEU A 74 -26.73 -9.42 -17.07
CA LEU A 74 -28.12 -9.04 -16.86
C LEU A 74 -28.20 -7.92 -15.84
N TYR A 75 -28.95 -6.88 -16.17
CA TYR A 75 -29.16 -5.70 -15.34
C TYR A 75 -30.49 -5.82 -14.58
N LEU A 76 -30.42 -5.70 -13.25
CA LEU A 76 -31.55 -5.83 -12.34
C LEU A 76 -31.80 -4.50 -11.63
N ARG A 77 -32.89 -3.83 -12.01
CA ARG A 77 -33.40 -2.60 -11.40
C ARG A 77 -34.67 -2.87 -10.60
N LEU A 78 -34.57 -2.74 -9.28
CA LEU A 78 -35.66 -3.09 -8.35
C LEU A 78 -35.84 -2.01 -7.28
N ALA A 79 -37.09 -1.74 -6.93
CA ALA A 79 -37.39 -0.93 -5.76
C ALA A 79 -36.91 -1.59 -4.47
N TRP A 80 -36.35 -0.81 -3.54
CA TRP A 80 -35.89 -1.28 -2.22
C TRP A 80 -36.99 -2.05 -1.46
N SER A 81 -38.26 -1.65 -1.59
CA SER A 81 -39.42 -2.31 -0.97
C SER A 81 -39.63 -3.77 -1.39
N TYR A 82 -39.06 -4.23 -2.50
CA TYR A 82 -39.05 -5.64 -2.86
C TYR A 82 -38.05 -6.46 -2.05
N LEU A 83 -36.95 -5.84 -1.65
CA LEU A 83 -35.78 -6.52 -1.08
C LEU A 83 -35.79 -6.49 0.44
N GLU A 84 -36.39 -5.48 1.04
CA GLU A 84 -36.52 -5.36 2.50
C GLU A 84 -37.95 -4.91 2.87
N PRO A 85 -38.95 -5.81 2.72
CA PRO A 85 -40.35 -5.48 3.00
C PRO A 85 -40.60 -5.05 4.45
N GLU A 86 -39.80 -5.53 5.40
CA GLU A 86 -39.78 -5.13 6.81
C GLU A 86 -38.32 -4.94 7.27
N GLU A 87 -38.06 -4.09 8.26
CA GLU A 87 -36.69 -3.78 8.72
C GLU A 87 -35.92 -5.05 9.11
N GLY A 88 -34.79 -5.28 8.44
CA GLY A 88 -33.94 -6.45 8.67
C GLY A 88 -34.49 -7.78 8.13
N ILE A 89 -35.67 -7.79 7.51
CA ILE A 89 -36.26 -8.98 6.87
C ILE A 89 -36.11 -8.85 5.37
N PHE A 90 -35.14 -9.59 4.82
CA PHE A 90 -34.77 -9.49 3.42
C PHE A 90 -35.40 -10.57 2.54
N ASN A 91 -35.88 -10.17 1.36
CA ASN A 91 -36.38 -11.07 0.33
C ASN A 91 -35.34 -11.22 -0.80
N TRP A 92 -34.24 -11.91 -0.48
CA TRP A 92 -33.14 -12.13 -1.43
C TRP A 92 -33.52 -13.01 -2.62
N GLN A 93 -34.57 -13.83 -2.47
CA GLN A 93 -35.01 -14.78 -3.49
C GLN A 93 -35.29 -14.12 -4.85
N VAL A 94 -35.76 -12.86 -4.84
CA VAL A 94 -36.02 -12.08 -6.07
C VAL A 94 -34.77 -11.94 -6.95
N ILE A 95 -33.61 -11.78 -6.33
CA ILE A 95 -32.32 -11.64 -7.00
C ILE A 95 -31.64 -13.02 -7.13
N ASP A 96 -31.61 -13.80 -6.07
CA ASP A 96 -30.88 -15.07 -6.03
C ASP A 96 -31.39 -16.07 -7.07
N THR A 97 -32.70 -16.10 -7.34
CA THR A 97 -33.28 -16.97 -8.39
C THR A 97 -32.68 -16.66 -9.78
N ILE A 98 -32.35 -15.40 -10.05
CA ILE A 98 -31.71 -14.99 -11.30
C ILE A 98 -30.23 -15.36 -11.30
N ILE A 99 -29.54 -15.10 -10.18
CA ILE A 99 -28.12 -15.46 -10.01
C ILE A 99 -27.93 -16.97 -10.22
N ASP A 100 -28.68 -17.80 -9.48
CA ASP A 100 -28.58 -19.26 -9.51
C ASP A 100 -28.85 -19.83 -10.90
N LYS A 101 -29.69 -19.16 -11.70
CA LYS A 101 -30.02 -19.57 -13.06
C LYS A 101 -28.95 -19.18 -14.07
N TYR A 102 -28.50 -17.92 -14.08
CA TYR A 102 -27.73 -17.37 -15.20
C TYR A 102 -26.22 -17.26 -14.96
N VAL A 103 -25.77 -17.13 -13.70
CA VAL A 103 -24.34 -17.08 -13.40
C VAL A 103 -23.61 -18.38 -13.80
N PRO A 104 -24.15 -19.58 -13.53
CA PRO A 104 -23.52 -20.83 -13.99
C PRO A 104 -23.45 -20.95 -15.52
N LEU A 105 -24.27 -20.20 -16.26
CA LEU A 105 -24.25 -20.14 -17.72
C LEU A 105 -23.20 -19.14 -18.26
N GLY A 106 -22.49 -18.44 -17.37
CA GLY A 106 -21.42 -17.50 -17.70
C GLY A 106 -21.83 -16.03 -17.74
N TYR A 107 -23.09 -15.69 -17.42
CA TYR A 107 -23.56 -14.31 -17.44
C TYR A 107 -23.26 -13.59 -16.12
N GLY A 108 -22.75 -12.37 -16.22
CA GLY A 108 -22.63 -11.48 -15.06
C GLY A 108 -23.97 -10.89 -14.63
N ILE A 109 -23.95 -10.16 -13.51
CA ILE A 109 -25.11 -9.41 -13.00
C ILE A 109 -24.68 -7.99 -12.64
N SER A 110 -25.56 -7.02 -12.84
CA SER A 110 -25.45 -5.66 -12.30
C SER A 110 -26.75 -5.25 -11.63
N PHE A 111 -26.66 -4.35 -10.66
CA PHE A 111 -27.79 -3.96 -9.81
C PHE A 111 -28.01 -2.45 -9.80
N ARG A 112 -29.28 -2.03 -9.81
CA ARG A 112 -29.72 -0.70 -9.36
C ARG A 112 -30.88 -0.86 -8.40
N ILE A 113 -30.69 -0.46 -7.14
CA ILE A 113 -31.76 -0.49 -6.15
C ILE A 113 -32.34 0.91 -6.01
N THR A 114 -33.63 1.05 -6.27
CA THR A 114 -34.29 2.36 -6.36
C THR A 114 -35.03 2.73 -5.07
N SER A 115 -34.81 3.96 -4.59
CA SER A 115 -35.57 4.54 -3.47
C SER A 115 -36.82 5.28 -3.93
N LYS A 116 -36.91 5.60 -5.21
CA LYS A 116 -38.04 6.32 -5.80
C LYS A 116 -38.38 5.75 -7.18
N GLU A 117 -39.66 5.43 -7.35
CA GLU A 117 -40.30 4.93 -8.56
C GLU A 117 -41.58 5.71 -8.82
N THR A 118 -42.07 5.73 -10.07
CA THR A 118 -43.38 6.34 -10.42
C THR A 118 -44.45 5.35 -10.85
N GLY A 119 -44.13 4.06 -10.89
CA GLY A 119 -45.09 3.01 -11.22
C GLY A 119 -45.97 2.60 -10.04
N LYS A 120 -46.92 1.70 -10.31
CA LYS A 120 -47.94 1.23 -9.35
C LYS A 120 -47.61 -0.13 -8.74
N PHE A 121 -48.15 -0.36 -7.55
CA PHE A 121 -48.34 -1.66 -6.92
C PHE A 121 -49.60 -2.37 -7.47
N PRO A 122 -49.60 -3.70 -7.56
CA PRO A 122 -48.40 -4.53 -7.63
C PRO A 122 -47.73 -4.32 -9.00
N GLY A 123 -46.40 -4.39 -9.04
CA GLY A 123 -45.66 -4.28 -10.29
C GLY A 123 -44.35 -3.53 -10.12
N SER A 124 -44.37 -2.20 -10.26
CA SER A 124 -43.15 -1.40 -10.19
C SER A 124 -42.60 -1.27 -8.78
N VAL A 125 -43.48 -1.31 -7.78
CA VAL A 125 -43.14 -1.32 -6.36
C VAL A 125 -43.85 -2.46 -5.63
N ASN A 126 -43.37 -2.81 -4.44
CA ASN A 126 -43.90 -3.92 -3.64
C ASN A 126 -44.95 -3.47 -2.59
N GLN A 127 -45.13 -2.16 -2.39
CA GLN A 127 -45.95 -1.64 -1.31
C GLN A 127 -46.81 -0.45 -1.76
N GLU A 128 -48.08 -0.47 -1.37
CA GLU A 128 -49.00 0.66 -1.43
C GLU A 128 -49.63 0.88 -0.06
N VAL A 129 -49.64 2.14 0.40
CA VAL A 129 -50.34 2.54 1.63
C VAL A 129 -51.14 3.80 1.37
N ALA A 130 -52.45 3.75 1.67
CA ALA A 130 -53.39 4.86 1.47
C ALA A 130 -53.34 5.47 0.05
N GLY A 131 -53.17 4.63 -0.98
CA GLY A 131 -53.09 5.05 -2.38
C GLY A 131 -51.74 5.66 -2.80
N VAL A 132 -50.73 5.66 -1.92
CA VAL A 132 -49.36 6.09 -2.20
C VAL A 132 -48.47 4.88 -2.45
N GLN A 133 -47.68 4.94 -3.53
CA GLN A 133 -46.75 3.91 -3.98
C GLN A 133 -45.37 4.10 -3.34
N TYR A 134 -44.76 3.01 -2.85
CA TYR A 134 -43.53 3.05 -2.04
C TYR A 134 -42.39 2.23 -2.64
N ALA A 135 -41.40 2.93 -3.21
CA ALA A 135 -40.14 2.31 -3.63
C ALA A 135 -39.20 2.13 -2.44
N THR A 136 -38.97 3.17 -1.64
CA THR A 136 -38.50 3.02 -0.26
C THR A 136 -39.55 2.29 0.57
N PRO A 137 -39.20 1.24 1.34
CA PRO A 137 -40.16 0.52 2.17
C PRO A 137 -40.92 1.43 3.14
N PHE A 138 -42.22 1.20 3.31
CA PHE A 138 -43.08 2.03 4.17
C PHE A 138 -42.65 2.01 5.65
N TRP A 139 -41.96 0.96 6.10
CA TRP A 139 -41.43 0.91 7.46
C TRP A 139 -40.37 1.99 7.72
N VAL A 140 -39.66 2.47 6.69
CA VAL A 140 -38.71 3.59 6.82
C VAL A 140 -39.46 4.88 7.16
N VAL A 141 -40.62 5.10 6.53
CA VAL A 141 -41.53 6.21 6.87
C VAL A 141 -42.07 6.06 8.29
N LYS A 142 -42.49 4.85 8.69
CA LYS A 142 -42.91 4.57 10.07
C LYS A 142 -41.80 4.79 11.09
N ALA A 143 -40.54 4.59 10.72
CA ALA A 143 -39.39 4.86 11.56
C ALA A 143 -39.09 6.36 11.74
N GLY A 144 -39.81 7.22 11.02
CA GLY A 144 -39.74 8.68 11.16
C GLY A 144 -38.97 9.40 10.05
N ALA A 145 -38.67 8.74 8.93
CA ALA A 145 -37.99 9.40 7.81
C ALA A 145 -38.85 10.50 7.17
N GLY A 146 -38.23 11.66 6.96
CA GLY A 146 -38.80 12.78 6.19
C GLY A 146 -39.02 12.45 4.72
N GLY A 147 -40.00 13.11 4.12
CA GLY A 147 -40.32 12.98 2.70
C GLY A 147 -41.67 13.57 2.31
N SER A 148 -41.92 13.63 1.01
CA SER A 148 -43.14 14.19 0.42
C SER A 148 -43.84 13.21 -0.52
N VAL A 149 -45.10 13.48 -0.87
CA VAL A 149 -45.85 12.70 -1.87
C VAL A 149 -45.94 13.51 -3.15
N ALA A 150 -45.50 12.91 -4.26
CA ALA A 150 -45.57 13.50 -5.58
C ALA A 150 -46.42 12.64 -6.52
N GLU A 151 -47.13 13.29 -7.46
CA GLU A 151 -48.06 12.63 -8.37
C GLU A 151 -47.58 12.71 -9.83
N ARG A 152 -47.63 11.57 -10.53
CA ARG A 152 -47.38 11.46 -11.97
C ARG A 152 -48.51 10.68 -12.63
N ASN A 153 -49.18 11.27 -13.62
CA ASN A 153 -50.26 10.62 -14.39
C ASN A 153 -51.29 9.90 -13.50
N GLY A 154 -51.74 10.55 -12.42
CA GLY A 154 -52.71 9.97 -11.47
C GLY A 154 -52.13 8.93 -10.50
N THR A 155 -50.80 8.77 -10.43
CA THR A 155 -50.12 7.85 -9.52
C THR A 155 -49.36 8.63 -8.47
N LYS A 156 -49.76 8.51 -7.20
CA LYS A 156 -49.08 9.14 -6.06
C LYS A 156 -47.96 8.25 -5.57
N SER A 157 -46.76 8.79 -5.40
CA SER A 157 -45.58 8.05 -4.97
C SER A 157 -44.81 8.86 -3.93
N TRP A 158 -44.23 8.18 -2.95
CA TRP A 158 -43.46 8.83 -1.90
C TRP A 158 -42.04 9.16 -2.36
N VAL A 159 -41.55 10.33 -1.97
CA VAL A 159 -40.22 10.90 -2.28
C VAL A 159 -39.51 11.10 -0.94
N PRO A 160 -38.39 10.41 -0.67
CA PRO A 160 -37.58 10.68 0.51
C PRO A 160 -37.02 12.10 0.49
N ASP A 161 -36.90 12.72 1.66
CA ASP A 161 -35.95 13.82 1.83
C ASP A 161 -34.54 13.19 1.81
N TRP A 162 -33.70 13.56 0.85
CA TRP A 162 -32.55 12.75 0.46
C TRP A 162 -31.41 12.76 1.48
N ASP A 163 -31.35 13.78 2.32
CA ASP A 163 -30.39 13.95 3.42
C ASP A 163 -31.01 13.68 4.81
N ASP A 164 -32.26 13.21 4.88
CA ASP A 164 -32.90 12.91 6.15
C ASP A 164 -32.09 11.86 6.92
N PRO A 165 -31.73 12.11 8.19
CA PRO A 165 -30.84 11.24 8.94
C PRO A 165 -31.44 9.87 9.23
N VAL A 166 -32.78 9.75 9.29
CA VAL A 166 -33.44 8.44 9.46
C VAL A 166 -33.38 7.68 8.14
N TYR A 167 -33.74 8.31 7.02
CA TYR A 167 -33.63 7.72 5.68
C TYR A 167 -32.20 7.23 5.40
N LEU A 168 -31.20 8.10 5.56
CA LEU A 168 -29.79 7.76 5.32
C LEU A 168 -29.33 6.61 6.23
N LYS A 169 -29.72 6.61 7.51
CA LYS A 169 -29.38 5.51 8.44
C LYS A 169 -29.99 4.18 8.01
N LYS A 170 -31.24 4.17 7.54
CA LYS A 170 -31.90 2.93 7.09
C LYS A 170 -31.33 2.46 5.75
N LEU A 171 -31.07 3.39 4.83
CA LEU A 171 -30.42 3.10 3.56
C LEU A 171 -29.00 2.54 3.76
N ASP A 172 -28.25 3.11 4.70
CA ASP A 172 -26.93 2.60 5.12
C ASP A 172 -27.00 1.17 5.64
N ALA A 173 -27.98 0.85 6.49
CA ALA A 173 -28.17 -0.50 7.00
C ALA A 173 -28.53 -1.50 5.89
N PHE A 174 -29.39 -1.11 4.95
CA PHE A 174 -29.73 -1.93 3.79
C PHE A 174 -28.51 -2.20 2.90
N HIS A 175 -27.78 -1.16 2.49
CA HIS A 175 -26.62 -1.32 1.61
C HIS A 175 -25.46 -2.04 2.29
N LYS A 176 -25.33 -1.95 3.62
CA LYS A 176 -24.43 -2.82 4.38
C LYS A 176 -24.77 -4.29 4.16
N ALA A 177 -26.03 -4.69 4.41
CA ALA A 177 -26.47 -6.08 4.24
C ALA A 177 -26.38 -6.54 2.78
N PHE A 178 -26.69 -5.67 1.83
CA PHE A 178 -26.60 -5.95 0.40
C PHE A 178 -25.14 -6.17 -0.03
N ALA A 179 -24.21 -5.31 0.40
CA ALA A 179 -22.79 -5.43 0.09
C ALA A 179 -22.15 -6.65 0.75
N GLU A 180 -22.48 -6.96 2.02
CA GLU A 180 -22.04 -8.18 2.70
C GLU A 180 -22.40 -9.45 1.90
N ARG A 181 -23.53 -9.41 1.16
CA ARG A 181 -23.98 -10.53 0.33
C ARG A 181 -23.31 -10.58 -1.04
N TYR A 182 -23.19 -9.44 -1.73
CA TYR A 182 -22.88 -9.41 -3.17
C TYR A 182 -21.59 -8.68 -3.56
N ASP A 183 -21.01 -7.81 -2.73
CA ASP A 183 -19.81 -7.04 -3.11
C ASP A 183 -18.61 -7.97 -3.37
N GLY A 184 -17.89 -7.71 -4.47
CA GLY A 184 -16.71 -8.45 -4.88
C GLY A 184 -16.96 -9.87 -5.39
N LYS A 185 -18.22 -10.25 -5.68
CA LYS A 185 -18.49 -11.53 -6.36
C LYS A 185 -17.93 -11.51 -7.78
N PRO A 186 -17.32 -12.60 -8.28
CA PRO A 186 -16.67 -12.61 -9.60
C PRO A 186 -17.65 -12.42 -10.78
N TRP A 187 -18.93 -12.67 -10.56
CA TRP A 187 -20.00 -12.44 -11.53
C TRP A 187 -20.60 -11.03 -11.47
N LEU A 188 -20.34 -10.25 -10.42
CA LEU A 188 -20.88 -8.90 -10.28
C LEU A 188 -20.08 -7.93 -11.16
N ARG A 189 -20.74 -7.28 -12.12
CA ARG A 189 -20.10 -6.33 -13.04
C ARG A 189 -19.97 -4.94 -12.44
N TYR A 190 -21.06 -4.40 -11.90
CA TYR A 190 -21.09 -3.11 -11.22
C TYR A 190 -22.37 -2.97 -10.38
N VAL A 191 -22.32 -2.04 -9.43
CA VAL A 191 -23.49 -1.56 -8.67
C VAL A 191 -23.75 -0.12 -9.05
N ASP A 192 -24.97 0.14 -9.51
CA ASP A 192 -25.44 1.43 -9.98
C ASP A 192 -26.20 2.14 -8.85
N ILE A 193 -25.77 3.36 -8.54
CA ILE A 193 -26.26 4.19 -7.43
C ILE A 193 -27.67 4.68 -7.78
N GLY A 194 -28.68 3.95 -7.29
CA GLY A 194 -30.09 4.19 -7.58
C GLY A 194 -30.89 4.89 -6.47
N SER A 195 -30.24 5.38 -5.42
CA SER A 195 -30.94 5.89 -4.22
C SER A 195 -31.60 7.26 -4.40
N ILE A 196 -31.37 7.96 -5.52
CA ILE A 196 -32.02 9.22 -5.87
C ILE A 196 -32.89 9.01 -7.13
N GLY A 197 -34.14 9.48 -7.08
CA GLY A 197 -35.24 9.09 -8.00
C GLY A 197 -35.12 9.57 -9.44
N GLU A 198 -36.01 9.28 -10.41
CA GLU A 198 -37.33 8.60 -10.41
C GLU A 198 -37.33 7.12 -10.78
N TRP A 199 -36.21 6.60 -11.24
CA TRP A 199 -36.00 5.17 -11.43
C TRP A 199 -34.53 4.85 -11.17
N GLY A 200 -34.00 5.51 -10.13
CA GLY A 200 -32.56 5.61 -9.85
C GLY A 200 -31.77 6.41 -10.89
N GLU A 201 -32.43 7.26 -11.66
CA GLU A 201 -31.84 8.08 -12.74
C GLU A 201 -31.37 9.45 -12.24
N GLY A 202 -31.43 9.73 -10.93
CA GLY A 202 -30.86 10.93 -10.32
C GLY A 202 -31.62 12.25 -10.56
N HIS A 203 -32.74 12.22 -11.29
CA HIS A 203 -33.58 13.39 -11.54
C HIS A 203 -35.01 13.24 -11.00
N THR A 204 -35.67 14.37 -10.71
CA THR A 204 -37.07 14.40 -10.26
C THR A 204 -38.05 14.93 -11.31
N SER A 205 -37.67 14.92 -12.60
CA SER A 205 -38.39 15.57 -13.70
C SER A 205 -39.86 15.14 -13.85
N PHE A 206 -40.20 13.93 -13.42
CA PHE A 206 -41.55 13.38 -13.57
C PHE A 206 -42.37 13.40 -12.29
N SER A 207 -41.83 13.91 -11.18
CA SER A 207 -42.56 14.06 -9.93
C SER A 207 -42.45 15.49 -9.37
N THR A 208 -41.57 15.76 -8.41
CA THR A 208 -41.46 17.05 -7.71
C THR A 208 -40.87 18.16 -8.57
N LYS A 209 -40.04 17.80 -9.56
CA LYS A 209 -39.21 18.74 -10.35
C LYS A 209 -38.29 19.60 -9.48
N VAL A 210 -37.94 19.12 -8.28
CA VAL A 210 -36.97 19.74 -7.39
C VAL A 210 -35.67 18.93 -7.46
N PRO A 211 -34.62 19.46 -8.13
CA PRO A 211 -33.34 18.76 -8.22
C PRO A 211 -32.71 18.53 -6.84
N PRO A 212 -32.03 17.39 -6.62
CA PRO A 212 -31.30 17.15 -5.39
C PRO A 212 -30.10 18.11 -5.28
N SER A 213 -29.79 18.56 -4.07
CA SER A 213 -28.64 19.39 -3.75
C SER A 213 -27.32 18.63 -3.91
N VAL A 214 -26.19 19.35 -3.90
CA VAL A 214 -24.85 18.73 -3.96
C VAL A 214 -24.62 17.84 -2.73
N GLU A 215 -25.05 18.30 -1.57
CA GLU A 215 -24.92 17.63 -0.29
C GLU A 215 -25.74 16.34 -0.24
N GLU A 216 -26.99 16.38 -0.73
CA GLU A 216 -27.87 15.22 -0.83
C GLU A 216 -27.27 14.14 -1.74
N VAL A 217 -26.73 14.54 -2.90
CA VAL A 217 -26.07 13.62 -3.84
C VAL A 217 -24.85 12.97 -3.19
N LYS A 218 -23.97 13.77 -2.56
CA LYS A 218 -22.76 13.24 -1.90
C LYS A 218 -23.10 12.33 -0.73
N ALA A 219 -24.05 12.70 0.12
CA ALA A 219 -24.48 11.88 1.25
C ALA A 219 -25.00 10.50 0.81
N ASN A 220 -25.72 10.45 -0.31
CA ASN A 220 -26.16 9.19 -0.90
C ASN A 220 -24.99 8.40 -1.50
N MET A 221 -24.08 9.03 -2.24
CA MET A 221 -22.87 8.36 -2.76
C MET A 221 -22.01 7.77 -1.63
N ASP A 222 -21.89 8.47 -0.50
CA ASP A 222 -21.10 8.06 0.66
C ASP A 222 -21.56 6.74 1.27
N ILE A 223 -22.87 6.46 1.26
CA ILE A 223 -23.40 5.18 1.72
C ILE A 223 -22.88 4.04 0.84
N PHE A 224 -22.90 4.20 -0.48
CA PHE A 224 -22.38 3.18 -1.39
C PHE A 224 -20.86 3.05 -1.24
N LEU A 225 -20.13 4.16 -1.24
CA LEU A 225 -18.68 4.17 -1.04
C LEU A 225 -18.28 3.51 0.29
N LYS A 226 -19.09 3.64 1.34
CA LYS A 226 -18.85 3.04 2.65
C LYS A 226 -18.92 1.51 2.62
N HIS A 227 -19.82 0.91 1.83
CA HIS A 227 -20.09 -0.53 1.88
C HIS A 227 -19.52 -1.33 0.70
N TYR A 228 -19.48 -0.77 -0.50
CA TYR A 228 -18.95 -1.43 -1.69
C TYR A 228 -17.47 -1.09 -1.87
N LYS A 229 -16.60 -2.02 -1.49
CA LYS A 229 -15.14 -1.82 -1.49
C LYS A 229 -14.43 -2.58 -2.61
N LYS A 230 -15.11 -3.54 -3.23
CA LYS A 230 -14.50 -4.46 -4.20
C LYS A 230 -15.09 -4.31 -5.60
N SER A 231 -16.38 -4.04 -5.71
CA SER A 231 -17.08 -3.91 -6.99
C SER A 231 -17.09 -2.46 -7.50
N GLN A 232 -17.12 -2.30 -8.83
CA GLN A 232 -17.23 -1.00 -9.48
C GLN A 232 -18.57 -0.35 -9.15
N LEU A 233 -18.54 0.90 -8.66
CA LEU A 233 -19.72 1.75 -8.54
C LEU A 233 -19.94 2.56 -9.82
N VAL A 234 -21.19 2.72 -10.21
CA VAL A 234 -21.61 3.53 -11.36
C VAL A 234 -22.71 4.48 -10.93
N CYS A 235 -22.76 5.70 -11.45
CA CYS A 235 -23.94 6.56 -11.35
C CYS A 235 -24.28 7.17 -12.72
N THR A 236 -25.55 7.55 -12.88
CA THR A 236 -26.04 8.25 -14.07
C THR A 236 -25.49 9.67 -14.18
N ASP A 237 -25.30 10.16 -15.41
CA ASP A 237 -24.89 11.53 -15.71
C ASP A 237 -25.94 12.55 -15.24
N ASP A 238 -27.23 12.21 -15.32
CA ASP A 238 -28.34 13.03 -14.83
C ASP A 238 -28.20 13.37 -13.33
N LEU A 239 -27.67 12.45 -12.51
CA LEU A 239 -27.42 12.70 -11.08
C LEU A 239 -26.40 13.84 -10.87
N ILE A 240 -25.48 14.00 -11.81
CA ILE A 240 -24.40 14.99 -11.77
C ILE A 240 -24.89 16.36 -12.22
N TYR A 241 -25.72 16.46 -13.27
CA TYR A 241 -26.04 17.76 -13.88
C TYR A 241 -27.47 18.26 -13.71
N TYR A 242 -28.45 17.39 -13.43
CA TYR A 242 -29.85 17.79 -13.43
C TYR A 242 -30.10 18.97 -12.47
N GLY A 243 -30.54 20.09 -13.06
CA GLY A 243 -30.90 21.33 -12.36
C GLY A 243 -29.75 22.05 -11.65
N LYS A 244 -28.50 21.74 -11.99
CA LYS A 244 -27.29 22.28 -11.33
C LYS A 244 -26.57 23.31 -12.18
N ASN A 245 -25.87 24.23 -11.53
CA ASN A 245 -24.96 25.15 -12.21
C ASN A 245 -23.62 24.45 -12.54
N GLU A 246 -22.76 25.11 -13.31
CA GLU A 246 -21.48 24.52 -13.76
C GLU A 246 -20.50 24.20 -12.61
N GLU A 247 -20.53 24.97 -11.52
CA GLU A 247 -19.67 24.76 -10.36
C GLU A 247 -20.09 23.50 -9.59
N ASP A 248 -21.39 23.33 -9.37
CA ASP A 248 -21.97 22.15 -8.72
C ASP A 248 -21.72 20.89 -9.55
N VAL A 249 -21.89 20.96 -10.87
CA VAL A 249 -21.56 19.87 -11.80
C VAL A 249 -20.11 19.44 -11.64
N LYS A 250 -19.17 20.40 -11.68
CA LYS A 250 -17.74 20.11 -11.49
C LYS A 250 -17.44 19.54 -10.11
N SER A 251 -18.12 20.02 -9.07
CA SER A 251 -17.96 19.57 -7.69
C SER A 251 -18.37 18.10 -7.53
N ILE A 252 -19.55 17.72 -8.03
CA ILE A 252 -20.04 16.35 -7.94
C ILE A 252 -19.24 15.43 -8.87
N LEU A 253 -18.96 15.84 -10.10
CA LEU A 253 -18.16 15.04 -11.02
C LEU A 253 -16.77 14.76 -10.43
N SER A 254 -16.08 15.77 -9.93
CA SER A 254 -14.76 15.59 -9.29
C SER A 254 -14.84 14.67 -8.07
N TYR A 255 -15.93 14.75 -7.30
CA TYR A 255 -16.17 13.87 -6.17
C TYR A 255 -16.37 12.41 -6.59
N ALA A 256 -17.22 12.16 -7.58
CA ALA A 256 -17.48 10.83 -8.12
C ALA A 256 -16.19 10.22 -8.69
N LEU A 257 -15.49 10.95 -9.57
CA LEU A 257 -14.25 10.50 -10.20
C LEU A 257 -13.13 10.27 -9.18
N GLY A 258 -12.96 11.19 -8.22
CA GLY A 258 -11.95 11.09 -7.17
C GLY A 258 -12.13 9.89 -6.24
N ASN A 259 -13.37 9.39 -6.12
CA ASN A 259 -13.71 8.18 -5.36
C ASN A 259 -13.85 6.93 -6.23
N GLY A 260 -13.50 6.99 -7.52
CA GLY A 260 -13.53 5.84 -8.43
C GLY A 260 -14.93 5.41 -8.90
N ILE A 261 -15.95 6.26 -8.74
CA ILE A 261 -17.29 6.04 -9.28
C ILE A 261 -17.25 6.32 -10.80
N SER A 262 -17.71 5.36 -11.60
CA SER A 262 -17.82 5.51 -13.05
C SER A 262 -19.21 6.02 -13.45
N LEU A 263 -19.41 6.29 -14.74
CA LEU A 263 -20.65 6.90 -15.24
C LEU A 263 -21.40 6.02 -16.23
N ARG A 264 -22.70 6.29 -16.29
CA ARG A 264 -23.61 5.80 -17.32
C ARG A 264 -24.44 6.93 -17.90
N ASP A 265 -24.91 6.76 -19.13
CA ASP A 265 -25.77 7.72 -19.82
C ASP A 265 -27.04 7.03 -20.34
N ASP A 266 -28.17 7.63 -20.00
CA ASP A 266 -29.51 7.12 -20.32
C ASP A 266 -30.20 8.00 -21.41
N SER A 267 -29.51 9.04 -21.89
CA SER A 267 -29.94 9.95 -22.96
C SER A 267 -29.88 9.42 -24.41
N PRO A 268 -29.05 8.42 -24.77
CA PRO A 268 -28.93 8.00 -26.16
C PRO A 268 -30.25 7.61 -26.84
N LEU A 269 -30.51 8.27 -27.97
CA LEU A 269 -31.73 8.16 -28.79
C LEU A 269 -33.07 8.49 -28.10
N VAL A 270 -33.04 9.14 -26.94
CA VAL A 270 -34.19 9.85 -26.41
C VAL A 270 -34.53 11.04 -27.32
N ASP A 271 -35.80 11.15 -27.72
CA ASP A 271 -36.22 12.07 -28.79
C ASP A 271 -35.79 13.52 -28.58
N TRP A 272 -35.85 13.98 -27.33
CA TRP A 272 -35.43 15.32 -26.96
C TRP A 272 -33.92 15.50 -27.13
N TYR A 273 -33.09 14.55 -26.71
CA TYR A 273 -31.64 14.66 -26.82
C TYR A 273 -31.15 14.55 -28.26
N VAL A 274 -31.79 13.72 -29.10
CA VAL A 274 -31.45 13.66 -30.54
C VAL A 274 -31.68 15.02 -31.21
N GLN A 275 -32.72 15.75 -30.79
CA GLN A 275 -33.02 17.09 -31.31
C GLN A 275 -32.06 18.16 -30.78
N ASN A 276 -31.73 18.12 -29.50
CA ASN A 276 -30.98 19.19 -28.84
C ASN A 276 -29.45 18.99 -28.87
N TYR A 277 -28.99 17.74 -29.03
CA TYR A 277 -27.56 17.39 -29.05
C TYR A 277 -27.18 16.59 -30.32
N PRO A 278 -27.48 17.12 -31.53
CA PRO A 278 -27.27 16.38 -32.77
C PRO A 278 -25.77 16.22 -33.12
N ASP A 279 -24.92 17.13 -32.66
CA ASP A 279 -23.48 17.16 -32.94
C ASP A 279 -22.68 16.20 -32.05
N THR A 280 -23.22 15.90 -30.86
CA THR A 280 -22.69 14.93 -29.90
C THR A 280 -23.50 13.64 -29.90
N TRP A 281 -24.28 13.41 -30.96
CA TRP A 281 -24.97 12.13 -31.21
C TRP A 281 -25.90 11.71 -30.07
N SER A 282 -26.72 12.64 -29.57
CA SER A 282 -27.61 12.51 -28.40
C SER A 282 -26.93 12.42 -27.03
N VAL A 283 -25.60 12.46 -26.95
CA VAL A 283 -24.88 12.52 -25.67
C VAL A 283 -24.83 13.96 -25.18
N SER A 284 -25.44 14.24 -24.04
CA SER A 284 -25.60 15.61 -23.53
C SER A 284 -24.29 16.23 -23.02
N HIS A 285 -23.47 15.44 -22.32
CA HIS A 285 -22.22 15.88 -21.67
C HIS A 285 -21.03 14.99 -22.04
N PRO A 286 -20.58 14.98 -23.32
CA PRO A 286 -19.53 14.07 -23.78
C PRO A 286 -18.20 14.20 -23.01
N TRP A 287 -17.90 15.39 -22.50
CA TRP A 287 -16.68 15.68 -21.74
C TRP A 287 -16.62 14.99 -20.37
N PHE A 288 -17.72 14.43 -19.86
CA PHE A 288 -17.71 13.59 -18.66
C PHE A 288 -16.91 12.29 -18.86
N TYR A 289 -16.89 11.76 -20.09
CA TYR A 289 -16.41 10.39 -20.35
C TYR A 289 -14.92 10.31 -20.71
N ASP A 290 -14.35 11.36 -21.30
CA ASP A 290 -12.92 11.47 -21.62
C ASP A 290 -11.97 11.15 -20.45
N PRO A 291 -12.18 11.66 -19.22
CA PRO A 291 -11.33 11.29 -18.08
C PRO A 291 -11.58 9.87 -17.56
N LEU A 292 -12.77 9.31 -17.81
CA LEU A 292 -13.23 8.04 -17.24
C LEU A 292 -12.73 6.82 -18.00
N TYR A 293 -12.83 6.84 -19.32
CA TYR A 293 -12.63 5.63 -20.11
C TYR A 293 -11.21 5.05 -20.00
N LEU A 294 -10.25 5.84 -19.53
CA LEU A 294 -8.88 5.40 -19.26
C LEU A 294 -8.75 4.57 -17.97
N SER A 295 -9.67 4.73 -17.03
CA SER A 295 -9.58 4.17 -15.67
C SER A 295 -10.72 3.23 -15.30
N SER A 296 -11.93 3.41 -15.87
CA SER A 296 -13.12 2.65 -15.49
C SER A 296 -14.10 2.47 -16.66
N PRO A 297 -14.95 1.41 -16.64
CA PRO A 297 -15.89 1.13 -17.71
C PRO A 297 -17.09 2.08 -17.70
N VAL A 298 -17.37 2.70 -18.84
CA VAL A 298 -18.58 3.53 -19.07
C VAL A 298 -19.73 2.65 -19.57
N VAL A 299 -20.94 2.91 -19.08
CA VAL A 299 -22.16 2.17 -19.44
C VAL A 299 -23.07 3.02 -20.33
N PHE A 300 -23.52 2.46 -21.44
CA PHE A 300 -24.48 3.07 -22.35
C PHE A 300 -25.84 2.41 -22.19
N GLU A 301 -26.91 3.19 -22.04
CA GLU A 301 -28.29 2.72 -22.17
C GLU A 301 -28.96 3.38 -23.39
N LEU A 302 -29.55 2.57 -24.26
CA LEU A 302 -30.53 3.06 -25.23
C LEU A 302 -31.87 3.26 -24.55
N GLN A 303 -32.55 4.38 -24.83
CA GLN A 303 -33.97 4.58 -24.50
C GLN A 303 -34.80 3.32 -24.82
N HIS A 304 -35.92 3.15 -24.09
CA HIS A 304 -36.97 2.17 -24.40
C HIS A 304 -37.13 1.92 -25.90
N TYR A 305 -36.73 0.74 -26.38
CA TYR A 305 -36.58 0.49 -27.83
C TYR A 305 -37.90 0.69 -28.59
N GLY A 306 -39.02 0.27 -28.00
CA GLY A 306 -40.35 0.53 -28.54
C GLY A 306 -40.69 2.02 -28.64
N THR A 307 -40.22 2.84 -27.71
CA THR A 307 -40.38 4.31 -27.73
C THR A 307 -39.49 4.93 -28.80
N VAL A 308 -38.23 4.50 -28.94
CA VAL A 308 -37.34 4.96 -30.02
C VAL A 308 -37.97 4.73 -31.41
N LYS A 309 -38.58 3.54 -31.63
CA LYS A 309 -39.34 3.24 -32.85
C LYS A 309 -40.56 4.14 -33.00
N LYS A 310 -41.35 4.29 -31.94
CA LYS A 310 -42.57 5.12 -31.93
C LYS A 310 -42.28 6.58 -32.28
N ASP A 311 -41.17 7.13 -31.78
CA ASP A 311 -40.75 8.51 -32.02
C ASP A 311 -40.13 8.70 -33.42
N GLY A 312 -39.99 7.63 -34.20
CA GLY A 312 -39.42 7.67 -35.55
C GLY A 312 -37.90 7.76 -35.57
N ASN A 313 -37.24 7.47 -34.44
CA ASN A 313 -35.78 7.54 -34.28
C ASN A 313 -35.08 6.21 -34.62
N TRP A 314 -35.83 5.22 -35.07
CA TRP A 314 -35.32 3.95 -35.59
C TRP A 314 -36.15 3.47 -36.77
N LEU A 315 -35.55 3.41 -37.96
CA LEU A 315 -36.22 3.06 -39.22
C LEU A 315 -35.40 2.02 -39.98
N GLY A 316 -36.10 1.10 -40.66
CA GLY A 316 -35.50 0.03 -41.44
C GLY A 316 -34.86 -1.09 -40.60
N PRO A 317 -34.45 -2.19 -41.24
CA PRO A 317 -33.71 -3.26 -40.58
C PRO A 317 -32.39 -2.72 -40.01
N ASP A 318 -31.99 -3.19 -38.82
CA ASP A 318 -30.79 -2.74 -38.11
C ASP A 318 -30.75 -1.21 -37.87
N GLY A 319 -31.88 -0.50 -37.98
CA GLY A 319 -31.94 0.96 -37.89
C GLY A 319 -31.18 1.69 -38.98
N SER A 320 -31.00 1.07 -40.16
CA SER A 320 -30.15 1.56 -41.24
C SER A 320 -30.73 2.72 -42.03
N ASP A 321 -32.07 2.87 -42.05
CA ASP A 321 -32.71 3.86 -42.89
C ASP A 321 -32.48 5.27 -42.34
N THR A 322 -32.37 6.23 -43.25
CA THR A 322 -32.13 7.62 -42.88
C THR A 322 -33.40 8.20 -42.26
N ILE A 323 -33.30 8.69 -41.03
CA ILE A 323 -34.37 9.42 -40.36
C ILE A 323 -34.50 10.80 -41.04
N PRO A 324 -35.64 11.13 -41.70
CA PRO A 324 -35.76 12.35 -42.50
C PRO A 324 -35.46 13.62 -41.71
N ARG A 325 -35.89 13.68 -40.44
CA ARG A 325 -35.71 14.83 -39.55
C ARG A 325 -34.23 15.14 -39.26
N PHE A 326 -33.39 14.11 -39.13
CA PHE A 326 -31.99 14.28 -38.71
C PHE A 326 -30.96 14.02 -39.82
N ARG A 327 -31.40 13.51 -40.97
CA ARG A 327 -30.52 13.09 -42.09
C ARG A 327 -29.40 12.13 -41.67
N LYS A 328 -29.67 11.35 -40.62
CA LYS A 328 -28.81 10.33 -40.02
C LYS A 328 -29.70 9.10 -39.76
N SER A 329 -29.14 7.90 -39.82
CA SER A 329 -29.86 6.70 -39.40
C SER A 329 -29.74 6.50 -37.88
N GLY A 330 -30.70 5.82 -37.27
CA GLY A 330 -30.67 5.52 -35.82
C GLY A 330 -29.41 4.74 -35.45
N ALA A 331 -29.06 3.76 -36.28
CA ALA A 331 -27.85 2.97 -36.10
C ALA A 331 -26.56 3.80 -36.19
N ARG A 332 -26.53 4.87 -37.00
CA ARG A 332 -25.37 5.78 -37.07
C ARG A 332 -25.28 6.62 -35.80
N ILE A 333 -26.40 7.10 -35.28
CA ILE A 333 -26.42 7.87 -34.02
C ILE A 333 -25.92 7.00 -32.88
N MET A 334 -26.44 5.78 -32.74
CA MET A 334 -26.03 4.83 -31.70
C MET A 334 -24.53 4.50 -31.75
N ARG A 335 -23.97 4.18 -32.94
CA ARG A 335 -22.53 3.93 -33.10
C ARG A 335 -21.69 5.10 -32.60
N ARG A 336 -22.07 6.31 -33.01
CA ARG A 336 -21.32 7.52 -32.67
C ARG A 336 -21.48 7.90 -31.20
N ALA A 337 -22.63 7.66 -30.59
CA ALA A 337 -22.82 7.82 -29.15
C ALA A 337 -21.91 6.87 -28.34
N ILE A 338 -21.83 5.59 -28.74
CA ILE A 338 -20.92 4.61 -28.16
C ILE A 338 -19.45 5.05 -28.27
N GLU A 339 -19.04 5.59 -29.42
CA GLU A 339 -17.71 6.17 -29.62
C GLU A 339 -17.48 7.42 -28.75
N THR A 340 -18.45 8.34 -28.70
CA THR A 340 -18.38 9.58 -27.92
C THR A 340 -18.30 9.32 -26.42
N MET A 341 -18.98 8.30 -25.92
CA MET A 341 -18.96 7.92 -24.51
C MET A 341 -17.81 6.98 -24.15
N HIS A 342 -17.11 6.42 -25.14
CA HIS A 342 -16.17 5.32 -24.92
C HIS A 342 -16.82 4.11 -24.22
N ALA A 343 -18.05 3.76 -24.60
CA ALA A 343 -18.86 2.79 -23.86
C ALA A 343 -18.26 1.38 -23.86
N THR A 344 -18.13 0.81 -22.67
CA THR A 344 -17.62 -0.56 -22.44
C THR A 344 -18.75 -1.59 -22.39
N TYR A 345 -19.83 -1.22 -21.70
CA TYR A 345 -21.07 -1.98 -21.64
C TYR A 345 -22.15 -1.21 -22.38
N ILE A 346 -22.90 -1.91 -23.24
CA ILE A 346 -23.96 -1.31 -24.04
C ILE A 346 -25.26 -2.07 -23.79
N GLY A 347 -26.36 -1.34 -23.57
CA GLY A 347 -27.65 -1.94 -23.29
C GLY A 347 -28.75 -1.29 -24.10
N TYR A 348 -29.89 -1.95 -24.07
CA TYR A 348 -31.14 -1.43 -24.58
C TYR A 348 -32.25 -1.72 -23.59
N HIS A 349 -33.14 -0.74 -23.45
CA HIS A 349 -34.29 -0.91 -22.59
C HIS A 349 -35.44 -1.57 -23.40
N GLY A 350 -35.62 -2.89 -23.31
CA GLY A 350 -36.59 -3.62 -24.13
C GLY A 350 -36.50 -5.14 -23.99
N TYR A 351 -37.23 -5.88 -24.85
CA TYR A 351 -37.15 -7.35 -24.92
C TYR A 351 -36.03 -7.80 -25.87
N ALA A 352 -35.20 -8.73 -25.42
CA ALA A 352 -34.04 -9.21 -26.18
C ALA A 352 -34.43 -9.85 -27.52
N GLU A 353 -35.55 -10.58 -27.55
CA GLU A 353 -36.06 -11.23 -28.75
C GLU A 353 -36.48 -10.21 -29.82
N GLU A 354 -37.09 -9.10 -29.40
CA GLU A 354 -37.49 -8.02 -30.31
C GLU A 354 -36.27 -7.27 -30.83
N TRP A 355 -35.33 -6.92 -29.96
CA TRP A 355 -34.10 -6.23 -30.36
C TRP A 355 -33.29 -7.06 -31.36
N LEU A 356 -33.05 -8.35 -31.07
CA LEU A 356 -32.22 -9.19 -31.91
C LEU A 356 -32.88 -9.51 -33.26
N ALA A 357 -34.22 -9.64 -33.28
CA ALA A 357 -34.97 -9.84 -34.52
C ALA A 357 -34.85 -8.63 -35.45
N ASP A 358 -34.95 -7.42 -34.90
CA ASP A 358 -34.88 -6.17 -35.69
C ASP A 358 -33.43 -5.80 -36.05
N ASN A 359 -32.44 -6.16 -35.23
CA ASN A 359 -31.05 -5.67 -35.33
C ASN A 359 -29.95 -6.77 -35.33
N PRO A 360 -30.07 -7.84 -36.13
CA PRO A 360 -29.16 -8.98 -36.07
C PRO A 360 -27.71 -8.68 -36.54
N VAL A 361 -27.52 -7.71 -37.44
CA VAL A 361 -26.20 -7.35 -37.97
C VAL A 361 -25.54 -6.31 -37.08
N LEU A 362 -26.28 -5.27 -36.70
CA LEU A 362 -25.82 -4.20 -35.83
C LEU A 362 -25.39 -4.75 -34.46
N THR A 363 -26.14 -5.71 -33.91
CA THR A 363 -25.82 -6.33 -32.62
C THR A 363 -24.41 -6.95 -32.62
N LYS A 364 -24.03 -7.62 -33.71
CA LYS A 364 -22.70 -8.24 -33.87
C LYS A 364 -21.59 -7.18 -33.98
N GLU A 365 -21.85 -6.15 -34.78
CA GLU A 365 -20.91 -5.06 -34.98
C GLU A 365 -20.62 -4.32 -33.66
N LEU A 366 -21.67 -3.90 -32.95
CA LEU A 366 -21.55 -3.15 -31.70
C LEU A 366 -20.96 -4.00 -30.57
N ALA A 367 -21.23 -5.30 -30.55
CA ALA A 367 -20.58 -6.22 -29.63
C ALA A 367 -19.05 -6.22 -29.77
N ASN A 368 -18.52 -6.01 -30.99
CA ASN A 368 -17.08 -5.86 -31.20
C ASN A 368 -16.60 -4.43 -30.91
N LEU A 369 -17.39 -3.41 -31.28
CA LEU A 369 -17.02 -2.00 -31.14
C LEU A 369 -16.89 -1.54 -29.69
N CYS A 370 -17.83 -1.92 -28.82
CA CYS A 370 -17.83 -1.48 -27.42
C CYS A 370 -16.58 -1.98 -26.68
N GLY A 371 -16.10 -1.25 -25.67
CA GLY A 371 -14.90 -1.66 -24.93
C GLY A 371 -13.69 -1.82 -25.85
N TYR A 372 -12.96 -2.92 -25.69
CA TYR A 372 -11.76 -3.22 -26.47
C TYR A 372 -11.98 -4.23 -27.61
N TRP A 373 -11.21 -4.09 -28.67
CA TRP A 373 -11.17 -5.01 -29.81
C TRP A 373 -9.74 -5.14 -30.36
N TYR A 374 -9.01 -6.16 -29.90
CA TYR A 374 -7.57 -6.24 -30.10
C TYR A 374 -7.15 -6.98 -31.37
N PHE A 375 -6.20 -6.37 -32.08
CA PHE A 375 -5.57 -6.94 -33.26
C PHE A 375 -4.05 -6.88 -33.13
N PRO A 376 -3.34 -8.00 -33.29
CA PRO A 376 -1.89 -7.97 -33.44
C PRO A 376 -1.54 -7.34 -34.79
N VAL A 377 -0.58 -6.43 -34.85
CA VAL A 377 -0.15 -5.74 -36.08
C VAL A 377 1.11 -6.42 -36.63
N THR A 378 2.19 -6.42 -35.84
CA THR A 378 3.46 -7.06 -36.17
C THR A 378 4.05 -7.76 -34.95
N ILE A 379 4.89 -8.78 -35.17
CA ILE A 379 5.77 -9.34 -34.15
C ILE A 379 7.18 -9.48 -34.68
N THR A 380 8.14 -9.03 -33.89
CA THR A 380 9.57 -9.01 -34.17
C THR A 380 10.29 -9.91 -33.17
N TYR A 381 10.92 -10.98 -33.65
CA TYR A 381 11.53 -12.00 -32.79
C TYR A 381 12.84 -12.55 -33.39
N PRO A 382 13.82 -12.94 -32.56
CA PRO A 382 15.05 -13.56 -33.04
C PRO A 382 14.80 -14.89 -33.77
N LYS A 383 15.54 -15.18 -34.84
CA LYS A 383 15.52 -16.51 -35.48
C LYS A 383 16.02 -17.61 -34.54
N LYS A 384 16.93 -17.26 -33.62
CA LYS A 384 17.53 -18.14 -32.62
C LYS A 384 17.24 -17.60 -31.22
N LEU A 385 16.61 -18.41 -30.37
CA LEU A 385 16.42 -18.12 -28.95
C LEU A 385 17.43 -18.92 -28.13
N LEU A 386 17.80 -18.40 -26.96
CA LEU A 386 18.67 -19.07 -25.99
C LEU A 386 17.84 -19.59 -24.81
N THR A 387 18.24 -20.67 -24.14
CA THR A 387 17.76 -20.91 -22.77
C THR A 387 18.16 -19.74 -21.87
N GLY A 388 17.28 -19.29 -20.99
CA GLY A 388 17.40 -18.05 -20.23
C GLY A 388 16.61 -16.90 -20.86
N LEU A 389 17.04 -15.66 -20.60
CA LEU A 389 16.30 -14.46 -20.98
C LEU A 389 16.40 -14.15 -22.48
N ASN A 390 15.26 -13.92 -23.12
CA ASN A 390 15.14 -13.44 -24.50
C ASN A 390 14.15 -12.27 -24.55
N THR A 391 14.24 -11.46 -25.61
CA THR A 391 13.32 -10.35 -25.87
C THR A 391 12.55 -10.59 -27.16
N ILE A 392 11.26 -10.28 -27.15
CA ILE A 392 10.35 -10.25 -28.29
C ILE A 392 9.60 -8.92 -28.27
N GLU A 393 9.36 -8.34 -29.45
CA GLU A 393 8.59 -7.10 -29.58
C GLU A 393 7.34 -7.35 -30.42
N MET A 394 6.22 -6.79 -30.01
CA MET A 394 4.94 -6.99 -30.69
C MET A 394 4.16 -5.68 -30.72
N GLU A 395 3.55 -5.36 -31.86
CA GLU A 395 2.69 -4.21 -32.03
C GLU A 395 1.22 -4.66 -32.02
N TRP A 396 0.38 -3.88 -31.37
CA TRP A 396 -1.04 -4.12 -31.18
C TRP A 396 -1.83 -2.88 -31.58
N ILE A 397 -3.06 -3.07 -32.05
CA ILE A 397 -4.03 -2.00 -32.21
C ILE A 397 -5.35 -2.41 -31.55
N ASN A 398 -5.94 -1.47 -30.82
CA ASN A 398 -7.30 -1.60 -30.31
C ASN A 398 -8.26 -0.88 -31.27
N LYS A 399 -9.17 -1.62 -31.89
CA LYS A 399 -10.21 -1.08 -32.79
C LYS A 399 -11.55 -0.84 -32.08
N GLY A 400 -11.64 -1.09 -30.78
CA GLY A 400 -12.79 -0.74 -29.96
C GLY A 400 -12.75 0.73 -29.54
N VAL A 401 -13.67 1.12 -28.66
CA VAL A 401 -13.83 2.50 -28.18
C VAL A 401 -13.21 2.77 -26.81
N ALA A 402 -12.77 1.74 -26.08
CA ALA A 402 -12.12 1.85 -24.77
C ALA A 402 -11.02 0.78 -24.55
N PRO A 403 -10.07 0.96 -23.62
CA PRO A 403 -9.16 -0.10 -23.21
C PRO A 403 -9.89 -1.17 -22.38
N ALA A 404 -9.22 -2.31 -22.15
CA ALA A 404 -9.63 -3.22 -21.07
C ALA A 404 -9.15 -2.67 -19.72
N TYR A 405 -9.93 -2.88 -18.67
CA TYR A 405 -9.60 -2.43 -17.32
C TYR A 405 -8.86 -3.49 -16.50
N ASN A 406 -8.96 -4.76 -16.90
CA ASN A 406 -8.21 -5.87 -16.35
C ASN A 406 -6.90 -6.05 -17.12
N SER A 407 -5.82 -6.43 -16.41
CA SER A 407 -4.57 -6.84 -17.06
C SER A 407 -4.74 -8.26 -17.59
N PHE A 408 -4.31 -8.47 -18.84
CA PHE A 408 -4.32 -9.77 -19.48
C PHE A 408 -2.90 -10.31 -19.59
N ALA A 409 -2.74 -11.60 -19.38
CA ALA A 409 -1.51 -12.29 -19.64
C ALA A 409 -1.40 -12.59 -21.15
N ILE A 410 -0.19 -12.51 -21.68
CA ILE A 410 0.16 -13.11 -22.96
C ILE A 410 0.95 -14.39 -22.73
N ILE A 411 0.46 -15.50 -23.28
CA ILE A 411 1.10 -16.81 -23.18
C ILE A 411 1.80 -17.10 -24.49
N PHE A 412 3.11 -17.31 -24.44
CA PHE A 412 3.90 -17.81 -25.56
C PHE A 412 4.10 -19.31 -25.44
N ARG A 413 3.60 -20.06 -26.41
CA ARG A 413 3.72 -21.52 -26.48
C ARG A 413 4.82 -21.93 -27.43
N PHE A 414 5.68 -22.83 -26.99
CA PHE A 414 6.76 -23.43 -27.76
C PHE A 414 6.49 -24.93 -27.90
N THR A 415 6.23 -25.38 -29.13
CA THR A 415 6.03 -26.80 -29.44
C THR A 415 7.24 -27.34 -30.19
N SER A 416 7.92 -28.34 -29.63
CA SER A 416 9.05 -29.02 -30.26
C SER A 416 8.65 -29.62 -31.60
N ALA A 417 9.40 -29.30 -32.65
CA ALA A 417 9.17 -29.84 -33.99
C ALA A 417 9.61 -31.31 -34.14
N THR A 418 10.30 -31.86 -33.12
CA THR A 418 10.86 -33.23 -33.17
C THR A 418 10.00 -34.23 -32.41
N ASP A 419 9.64 -33.92 -31.16
CA ASP A 419 8.92 -34.83 -30.26
C ASP A 419 7.55 -34.28 -29.80
N GLY A 420 7.16 -33.10 -30.28
CA GLY A 420 5.86 -32.49 -29.97
C GLY A 420 5.75 -31.93 -28.55
N GLN A 421 6.80 -31.97 -27.74
CA GLN A 421 6.80 -31.45 -26.37
C GLN A 421 6.43 -29.96 -26.35
N VAL A 422 5.51 -29.58 -25.46
CA VAL A 422 5.00 -28.21 -25.31
C VAL A 422 5.57 -27.57 -24.05
N PHE A 423 5.90 -26.29 -24.15
CA PHE A 423 6.26 -25.43 -23.02
C PHE A 423 5.65 -24.04 -23.19
N ASP A 424 5.03 -23.53 -22.12
CA ASP A 424 4.37 -22.22 -22.10
C ASP A 424 5.15 -21.24 -21.23
N VAL A 425 5.41 -20.04 -21.77
CA VAL A 425 5.89 -18.88 -21.02
C VAL A 425 4.71 -17.93 -20.83
N VAL A 426 4.34 -17.68 -19.58
CA VAL A 426 3.30 -16.71 -19.23
C VAL A 426 3.96 -15.37 -18.91
N VAL A 427 3.60 -14.34 -19.67
CA VAL A 427 3.87 -12.94 -19.31
C VAL A 427 2.58 -12.40 -18.71
N GLU A 428 2.55 -12.27 -17.38
CA GLU A 428 1.34 -11.95 -16.60
C GLU A 428 0.64 -10.66 -17.01
N ASP A 429 1.40 -9.65 -17.43
CA ASP A 429 0.88 -8.37 -17.92
C ASP A 429 1.34 -8.14 -19.36
N SER A 430 0.42 -8.24 -20.31
CA SER A 430 0.67 -7.99 -21.72
C SER A 430 0.78 -6.50 -22.05
N GLY A 431 0.50 -5.60 -21.09
CA GLY A 431 0.43 -4.16 -21.33
C GLY A 431 -0.91 -3.69 -21.92
N ASN A 432 -1.91 -4.58 -22.03
CA ASN A 432 -3.18 -4.33 -22.74
C ASN A 432 -3.97 -3.12 -22.24
N ARG A 433 -3.84 -2.75 -20.97
CA ARG A 433 -4.50 -1.56 -20.39
C ARG A 433 -4.05 -0.25 -21.04
N ASN A 434 -2.89 -0.25 -21.70
CA ASN A 434 -2.37 0.90 -22.44
C ASN A 434 -2.65 0.84 -23.95
N TRP A 435 -3.35 -0.19 -24.44
CA TRP A 435 -3.70 -0.34 -25.85
C TRP A 435 -4.92 0.54 -26.15
N LEU A 436 -4.67 1.84 -26.29
CA LEU A 436 -5.72 2.84 -26.48
C LEU A 436 -6.37 2.73 -27.87
N PRO A 437 -7.68 3.06 -27.99
CA PRO A 437 -8.41 3.08 -29.24
C PRO A 437 -7.67 3.76 -30.40
N GLY A 438 -7.60 3.10 -31.55
CA GLY A 438 -7.04 3.63 -32.79
C GLY A 438 -5.53 3.85 -32.82
N LYS A 439 -4.80 3.58 -31.73
CA LYS A 439 -3.35 3.78 -31.64
C LYS A 439 -2.61 2.45 -31.76
N ILE A 440 -1.57 2.40 -32.58
CA ILE A 440 -0.63 1.28 -32.58
C ILE A 440 0.24 1.38 -31.33
N GLN A 441 0.21 0.35 -30.50
CA GLN A 441 0.95 0.25 -29.26
C GLN A 441 2.00 -0.85 -29.37
N LYS A 442 3.26 -0.49 -29.08
CA LYS A 442 4.40 -1.41 -29.15
C LYS A 442 4.73 -1.95 -27.77
N GLU A 443 4.69 -3.26 -27.64
CA GLU A 443 5.03 -4.00 -26.42
C GLU A 443 6.36 -4.74 -26.56
N ARG A 444 7.09 -4.83 -25.45
CA ARG A 444 8.34 -5.59 -25.36
C ARG A 444 8.22 -6.63 -24.26
N TYR A 445 8.15 -7.89 -24.68
CA TYR A 445 8.08 -9.04 -23.81
C TYR A 445 9.46 -9.63 -23.60
N ASP A 446 9.86 -9.77 -22.35
CA ASP A 446 11.01 -10.62 -22.02
C ASP A 446 10.49 -11.98 -21.58
N ILE A 447 11.00 -13.02 -22.22
CA ILE A 447 10.63 -14.41 -21.96
C ILE A 447 11.84 -15.17 -21.46
N GLU A 448 11.66 -15.94 -20.39
CA GLU A 448 12.69 -16.80 -19.84
C GLU A 448 12.42 -18.26 -20.25
N LEU A 449 13.35 -18.84 -21.00
CA LEU A 449 13.24 -20.22 -21.47
C LEU A 449 14.02 -21.15 -20.53
N PRO A 450 13.43 -22.22 -19.97
CA PRO A 450 14.11 -23.11 -19.04
C PRO A 450 15.38 -23.72 -19.62
N SER A 451 16.40 -23.88 -18.77
CA SER A 451 17.66 -24.56 -19.12
C SER A 451 17.48 -26.04 -19.48
N ALA A 452 16.39 -26.66 -19.01
CA ALA A 452 16.05 -28.06 -19.30
C ALA A 452 15.51 -28.29 -20.73
N LEU A 453 15.14 -27.23 -21.46
CA LEU A 453 14.66 -27.38 -22.84
C LEU A 453 15.80 -27.88 -23.75
N LYS A 454 15.49 -28.88 -24.57
CA LYS A 454 16.45 -29.43 -25.54
C LYS A 454 16.73 -28.40 -26.63
N LYS A 455 17.99 -28.33 -27.07
CA LYS A 455 18.32 -27.60 -28.30
C LYS A 455 17.55 -28.21 -29.48
N GLY A 456 17.01 -27.39 -30.38
CA GLY A 456 16.21 -27.89 -31.49
C GLY A 456 15.30 -26.84 -32.11
N GLU A 457 14.43 -27.28 -33.02
CA GLU A 457 13.45 -26.42 -33.67
C GLU A 457 12.11 -26.44 -32.94
N TYR A 458 11.48 -25.28 -32.78
CA TYR A 458 10.19 -25.13 -32.11
C TYR A 458 9.23 -24.27 -32.94
N PHE A 459 7.95 -24.58 -32.88
CA PHE A 459 6.87 -23.69 -33.31
C PHE A 459 6.48 -22.78 -32.16
N MET A 460 6.61 -21.48 -32.37
CA MET A 460 6.20 -20.44 -31.43
C MET A 460 4.78 -19.98 -31.76
N LYS A 461 3.91 -19.92 -30.75
CA LYS A 461 2.52 -19.45 -30.84
C LYS A 461 2.22 -18.49 -29.70
N PHE A 462 1.12 -17.73 -29.78
CA PHE A 462 0.66 -16.89 -28.66
C PHE A 462 -0.85 -16.97 -28.44
N LYS A 463 -1.30 -16.64 -27.22
CA LYS A 463 -2.69 -16.28 -26.93
C LYS A 463 -2.76 -15.28 -25.78
N LEU A 464 -3.89 -14.58 -25.66
CA LEU A 464 -4.18 -13.71 -24.51
C LEU A 464 -5.15 -14.41 -23.56
N MET A 465 -4.94 -14.22 -22.26
CA MET A 465 -5.76 -14.79 -21.20
C MET A 465 -5.98 -13.75 -20.11
N GLU A 466 -7.21 -13.65 -19.61
CA GLU A 466 -7.46 -13.06 -18.31
C GLU A 466 -7.07 -14.09 -17.25
N ILE A 467 -6.09 -13.77 -16.41
CA ILE A 467 -5.61 -14.63 -15.32
C ILE A 467 -5.72 -13.82 -14.03
N ASN A 468 -6.67 -14.19 -13.18
CA ASN A 468 -6.75 -13.75 -11.78
C ASN A 468 -6.93 -14.99 -10.89
N ASN A 469 -6.90 -14.82 -9.56
CA ASN A 469 -6.79 -15.93 -8.61
C ASN A 469 -7.88 -17.02 -8.76
N ASP A 470 -9.03 -16.70 -9.36
CA ASP A 470 -10.19 -17.59 -9.46
C ASP A 470 -10.77 -17.75 -10.87
N VAL A 471 -10.33 -16.97 -11.87
CA VAL A 471 -10.91 -16.96 -13.23
C VAL A 471 -9.82 -17.05 -14.31
N LYS A 472 -10.06 -17.92 -15.30
CA LYS A 472 -9.23 -18.09 -16.50
C LYS A 472 -10.09 -18.00 -17.74
N ASN A 473 -10.20 -16.81 -18.31
CA ASN A 473 -10.96 -16.58 -19.54
C ASN A 473 -10.01 -16.35 -20.71
N GLU A 474 -10.28 -16.97 -21.85
CA GLU A 474 -9.57 -16.66 -23.09
C GLU A 474 -9.96 -15.27 -23.58
N VAL A 475 -8.97 -14.48 -23.99
CA VAL A 475 -9.18 -13.19 -24.66
C VAL A 475 -8.86 -13.38 -26.13
N LYS A 476 -9.92 -13.39 -26.96
CA LYS A 476 -9.83 -13.58 -28.40
C LYS A 476 -9.29 -12.33 -29.08
N VAL A 477 -8.52 -12.55 -30.14
CA VAL A 477 -7.96 -11.50 -31.00
C VAL A 477 -8.56 -11.56 -32.40
N GLY A 478 -8.57 -10.44 -33.11
CA GLY A 478 -9.17 -10.31 -34.45
C GLY A 478 -8.36 -10.96 -35.57
N LEU A 479 -7.96 -12.22 -35.40
CA LEU A 479 -7.35 -13.06 -36.44
C LEU A 479 -8.38 -14.03 -37.03
N LYS A 480 -8.16 -14.40 -38.30
CA LYS A 480 -8.91 -15.49 -38.97
C LYS A 480 -8.82 -16.78 -38.15
N GLU A 481 -9.96 -17.42 -37.95
CA GLU A 481 -10.08 -18.61 -37.10
C GLU A 481 -9.20 -19.77 -37.57
N SER A 482 -8.94 -19.89 -38.88
CA SER A 482 -8.03 -20.88 -39.45
C SER A 482 -6.56 -20.78 -39.00
N LEU A 483 -6.19 -19.69 -38.29
CA LEU A 483 -4.86 -19.48 -37.74
C LEU A 483 -4.75 -19.81 -36.25
N ILE A 484 -5.88 -20.08 -35.61
CA ILE A 484 -5.99 -20.43 -34.21
C ILE A 484 -6.14 -21.94 -34.12
N ASP A 485 -5.29 -22.59 -33.32
CA ASP A 485 -5.40 -24.04 -33.10
C ASP A 485 -6.50 -24.38 -32.08
N GLY A 486 -6.71 -25.69 -31.84
CA GLY A 486 -7.71 -26.19 -30.90
C GLY A 486 -7.52 -25.75 -29.44
N ASP A 487 -6.34 -25.21 -29.08
CA ASP A 487 -6.03 -24.73 -27.74
C ASP A 487 -6.10 -23.18 -27.63
N GLY A 488 -6.57 -22.52 -28.68
CA GLY A 488 -6.73 -21.06 -28.75
C GLY A 488 -5.44 -20.31 -29.13
N PHE A 489 -4.38 -20.99 -29.59
CA PHE A 489 -3.09 -20.36 -29.90
C PHE A 489 -2.95 -19.98 -31.38
N ALA A 490 -2.52 -18.74 -31.62
CA ALA A 490 -2.17 -18.25 -32.95
C ALA A 490 -0.72 -18.55 -33.30
N LEU A 491 -0.46 -19.21 -34.43
CA LEU A 491 0.90 -19.49 -34.88
C LEU A 491 1.68 -18.19 -35.18
N ILE A 492 2.87 -18.03 -34.60
CA ILE A 492 3.82 -16.98 -34.96
C ILE A 492 4.73 -17.50 -36.07
N GLY A 493 5.48 -18.55 -35.79
CA GLY A 493 6.43 -19.11 -36.75
C GLY A 493 7.38 -20.12 -36.10
N LYS A 494 8.40 -20.53 -36.85
CA LYS A 494 9.41 -21.49 -36.40
C LYS A 494 10.66 -20.77 -35.86
N ILE A 495 11.23 -21.24 -34.76
CA ILE A 495 12.47 -20.74 -34.15
C ILE A 495 13.44 -21.89 -33.86
N THR A 496 14.74 -21.57 -33.73
CA THR A 496 15.77 -22.50 -33.25
C THR A 496 16.12 -22.16 -31.80
N LEU A 497 16.06 -23.12 -30.88
CA LEU A 497 16.51 -22.98 -29.50
C LEU A 497 17.96 -23.48 -29.33
N LEU A 498 18.79 -22.68 -28.67
CA LEU A 498 20.18 -23.00 -28.30
C LEU A 498 20.36 -22.95 -26.78
N LEU A 499 21.33 -23.70 -26.26
CA LEU A 499 21.71 -23.63 -24.84
C LEU A 499 22.56 -22.38 -24.60
N ALA A 500 22.25 -21.62 -23.54
CA ALA A 500 23.10 -20.52 -23.11
C ALA A 500 24.37 -21.07 -22.43
N SER A 501 25.53 -20.64 -22.90
CA SER A 501 26.79 -20.84 -22.20
C SER A 501 26.86 -19.90 -20.99
N GLY A 502 26.76 -20.45 -19.78
CA GLY A 502 26.92 -19.72 -18.51
C GLY A 502 25.62 -19.13 -17.97
N CYS A 503 24.84 -19.94 -17.26
CA CYS A 503 23.70 -19.46 -16.49
C CYS A 503 24.22 -18.69 -15.26
N ARG A 504 24.04 -17.37 -15.21
CA ARG A 504 24.21 -16.63 -13.94
C ARG A 504 23.05 -17.01 -13.02
N LYS A 505 23.38 -17.48 -11.81
CA LYS A 505 22.41 -17.63 -10.72
C LYS A 505 21.72 -16.27 -10.48
N PRO A 506 20.40 -16.22 -10.25
CA PRO A 506 19.74 -14.96 -9.87
C PRO A 506 20.41 -14.39 -8.61
N ALA A 507 20.42 -13.06 -8.48
CA ALA A 507 20.92 -12.42 -7.26
C ALA A 507 20.14 -12.93 -6.04
N GLU A 508 20.79 -13.06 -4.89
CA GLU A 508 20.19 -13.60 -3.66
C GLU A 508 20.39 -12.59 -2.52
N THR A 509 19.40 -12.49 -1.63
CA THR A 509 19.49 -11.78 -0.36
C THR A 509 18.66 -12.52 0.70
N GLY A 510 18.81 -12.15 1.98
CA GLY A 510 17.97 -12.65 3.06
C GLY A 510 16.78 -11.74 3.37
N LEU A 511 15.75 -12.31 4.01
CA LEU A 511 14.63 -11.57 4.59
C LEU A 511 15.17 -10.48 5.53
N TRP A 512 14.67 -9.24 5.37
CA TRP A 512 15.15 -8.04 6.09
C TRP A 512 16.63 -7.65 5.89
N GLN A 513 17.36 -8.34 5.00
CA GLN A 513 18.70 -7.91 4.57
C GLN A 513 18.59 -6.94 3.38
N ILE A 514 19.70 -6.28 3.03
CA ILE A 514 19.71 -5.35 1.89
C ILE A 514 19.83 -6.14 0.58
N PHE A 515 18.88 -5.94 -0.33
CA PHE A 515 19.11 -6.15 -1.76
C PHE A 515 19.65 -4.85 -2.37
N GLU A 516 20.71 -4.94 -3.17
CA GLU A 516 21.24 -3.81 -3.94
C GLU A 516 21.55 -4.23 -5.38
N SER A 517 21.21 -3.37 -6.34
CA SER A 517 21.65 -3.47 -7.73
C SER A 517 21.99 -2.08 -8.26
N SER A 518 22.76 -2.00 -9.34
CA SER A 518 23.19 -0.73 -9.91
C SER A 518 22.93 -0.62 -11.41
N ILE A 519 22.78 0.61 -11.87
CA ILE A 519 22.68 0.99 -13.26
C ILE A 519 23.57 2.20 -13.54
N GLU A 520 24.46 2.08 -14.52
CA GLU A 520 25.26 3.22 -14.98
C GLU A 520 24.42 4.11 -15.91
N ASN A 521 24.39 5.43 -15.69
CA ASN A 521 23.80 6.40 -16.60
C ASN A 521 24.78 7.55 -16.83
N ARG A 522 25.39 7.60 -18.01
CA ARG A 522 26.42 8.59 -18.38
C ARG A 522 25.86 9.92 -18.86
N LYS A 523 24.53 10.10 -18.87
CA LYS A 523 23.93 11.39 -19.16
C LYS A 523 24.36 12.39 -18.09
N ILE A 524 24.81 13.56 -18.52
CA ILE A 524 25.24 14.64 -17.62
C ILE A 524 23.99 15.40 -17.18
N TYR A 525 23.86 15.59 -15.87
CA TYR A 525 22.81 16.39 -15.23
C TYR A 525 23.48 17.55 -14.49
N SER A 526 22.85 18.73 -14.49
CA SER A 526 23.36 19.88 -13.74
C SER A 526 23.32 19.60 -12.24
N ASN A 527 22.23 19.02 -11.77
CA ASN A 527 22.07 18.48 -10.43
C ASN A 527 21.52 17.03 -10.49
N PRO A 528 22.38 16.00 -10.38
CA PRO A 528 21.95 14.62 -10.45
C PRO A 528 21.12 14.16 -9.25
N PHE A 529 20.91 15.00 -8.24
CA PHE A 529 20.09 14.69 -7.06
C PHE A 529 18.66 15.21 -7.17
N ALA A 530 18.39 16.16 -8.08
CA ALA A 530 17.09 16.83 -8.21
C ALA A 530 16.54 16.86 -9.63
N ASP A 531 17.38 16.96 -10.67
CA ASP A 531 16.93 17.13 -12.05
C ASP A 531 16.35 15.84 -12.65
N VAL A 532 16.63 14.70 -12.04
CA VAL A 532 16.19 13.38 -12.49
C VAL A 532 15.98 12.46 -11.31
N SER A 533 15.00 11.58 -11.39
CA SER A 533 14.76 10.52 -10.41
C SER A 533 14.89 9.14 -11.06
N LEU A 534 15.34 8.15 -10.29
CA LEU A 534 15.29 6.74 -10.68
C LEU A 534 14.10 6.08 -9.99
N ASN A 535 12.96 6.01 -10.68
CA ASN A 535 11.73 5.45 -10.13
C ASN A 535 11.80 3.93 -10.19
N VAL A 536 11.64 3.25 -9.04
CA VAL A 536 11.73 1.78 -8.96
C VAL A 536 10.45 1.22 -8.36
N ILE A 537 9.89 0.24 -9.06
CA ILE A 537 8.79 -0.59 -8.58
C ILE A 537 9.35 -1.98 -8.31
N TYR A 538 9.20 -2.44 -7.08
CA TYR A 538 9.47 -3.81 -6.68
C TYR A 538 8.15 -4.56 -6.60
N THR A 539 8.15 -5.81 -7.06
CA THR A 539 7.01 -6.72 -6.99
C THR A 539 7.38 -7.86 -6.05
N ARG A 540 6.58 -8.00 -5.00
CA ARG A 540 6.68 -9.04 -3.98
C ARG A 540 6.37 -10.42 -4.58
N PRO A 541 6.76 -11.51 -3.90
CA PRO A 541 6.38 -12.87 -4.28
C PRO A 541 4.87 -13.08 -4.41
N ASP A 542 4.06 -12.38 -3.59
CA ASP A 542 2.58 -12.43 -3.64
C ASP A 542 1.94 -11.56 -4.75
N GLY A 543 2.76 -10.85 -5.54
CA GLY A 543 2.30 -9.98 -6.62
C GLY A 543 2.00 -8.53 -6.20
N SER A 544 1.94 -8.22 -4.90
CA SER A 544 1.83 -6.85 -4.42
C SER A 544 3.08 -6.03 -4.79
N LYS A 545 2.95 -4.70 -4.83
CA LYS A 545 4.02 -3.79 -5.28
C LYS A 545 4.40 -2.84 -4.16
N ILE A 546 5.68 -2.45 -4.15
CA ILE A 546 6.20 -1.36 -3.33
C ILE A 546 7.08 -0.46 -4.20
N GLU A 547 6.90 0.84 -4.05
CA GLU A 547 7.71 1.85 -4.72
C GLU A 547 8.79 2.34 -3.75
N PHE A 548 10.04 2.27 -4.18
CA PHE A 548 11.16 2.73 -3.40
C PHE A 548 12.24 3.29 -4.33
N PRO A 549 12.55 4.60 -4.29
CA PRO A 549 13.36 5.24 -5.30
C PRO A 549 14.81 4.74 -5.29
N GLY A 550 15.44 4.77 -6.47
CA GLY A 550 16.89 4.65 -6.59
C GLY A 550 17.57 5.99 -6.35
N PHE A 551 18.88 5.97 -6.11
CA PHE A 551 19.65 7.16 -5.79
C PHE A 551 20.94 7.22 -6.61
N TYR A 552 21.42 8.44 -6.85
CA TYR A 552 22.71 8.68 -7.49
C TYR A 552 23.85 8.31 -6.54
N ALA A 553 24.80 7.49 -6.98
CA ALA A 553 25.92 7.00 -6.18
C ALA A 553 27.27 7.62 -6.59
N GLY A 554 27.27 8.71 -7.37
CA GLY A 554 28.48 9.32 -7.90
C GLY A 554 28.99 8.64 -9.19
N ASN A 555 29.88 9.31 -9.92
CA ASN A 555 30.56 8.78 -11.11
C ASN A 555 29.64 8.09 -12.13
N SER A 556 28.51 8.71 -12.49
CA SER A 556 27.49 8.14 -13.39
C SER A 556 26.82 6.86 -12.89
N LEU A 557 27.05 6.42 -11.65
CA LEU A 557 26.46 5.23 -11.08
C LEU A 557 25.18 5.59 -10.33
N TRP A 558 24.13 4.79 -10.53
CA TRP A 558 22.89 4.86 -9.77
C TRP A 558 22.62 3.51 -9.13
N LYS A 559 22.08 3.51 -7.92
CA LYS A 559 21.78 2.30 -7.16
C LYS A 559 20.29 2.21 -6.87
N ILE A 560 19.81 0.99 -6.79
CA ILE A 560 18.50 0.65 -6.25
C ILE A 560 18.74 -0.21 -5.02
N ARG A 561 18.01 0.06 -3.94
CA ARG A 561 18.05 -0.73 -2.71
C ARG A 561 16.65 -1.12 -2.28
N LEU A 562 16.52 -2.26 -1.62
CA LEU A 562 15.30 -2.71 -0.97
C LEU A 562 15.65 -3.59 0.23
N MET A 563 14.86 -3.49 1.29
CA MET A 563 14.81 -4.47 2.36
C MET A 563 13.56 -5.35 2.15
N PRO A 564 13.69 -6.59 1.64
CA PRO A 564 12.54 -7.44 1.36
C PRO A 564 11.89 -7.92 2.66
N ASP A 565 10.56 -7.87 2.69
CA ASP A 565 9.70 -8.23 3.82
C ASP A 565 9.02 -9.60 3.63
N GLN A 566 9.29 -10.29 2.52
CA GLN A 566 8.76 -11.62 2.21
C GLN A 566 9.85 -12.51 1.60
N ALA A 567 9.89 -13.78 2.02
CA ALA A 567 10.70 -14.80 1.36
C ALA A 567 10.08 -15.19 0.01
N GLY A 568 10.93 -15.49 -0.98
CA GLY A 568 10.52 -15.87 -2.33
C GLY A 568 11.14 -14.99 -3.42
N ARG A 569 10.61 -15.13 -4.64
CA ARG A 569 11.16 -14.42 -5.81
C ARG A 569 10.59 -13.01 -5.91
N TRP A 570 11.48 -12.03 -5.85
CA TRP A 570 11.18 -10.63 -6.09
C TRP A 570 11.50 -10.22 -7.52
N LYS A 571 10.73 -9.31 -8.08
CA LYS A 571 11.01 -8.66 -9.37
C LYS A 571 11.16 -7.15 -9.15
N TYR A 572 11.95 -6.48 -10.00
CA TYR A 572 12.04 -5.02 -9.96
C TYR A 572 12.11 -4.42 -11.37
N ARG A 573 11.57 -3.22 -11.49
CA ARG A 573 11.66 -2.36 -12.69
C ARG A 573 12.06 -0.96 -12.25
N ALA A 574 13.17 -0.47 -12.77
CA ALA A 574 13.71 0.87 -12.54
C ALA A 574 13.69 1.68 -13.85
N VAL A 575 13.19 2.92 -13.81
CA VAL A 575 13.08 3.82 -14.96
C VAL A 575 13.47 5.23 -14.53
N PHE A 576 14.36 5.87 -15.27
CA PHE A 576 14.67 7.29 -15.05
C PHE A 576 13.47 8.17 -15.46
N SER A 577 13.17 9.24 -14.72
CA SER A 577 12.02 10.13 -14.99
C SER A 577 12.07 10.76 -16.38
N ASP A 578 13.27 11.05 -16.89
CA ASP A 578 13.52 11.55 -18.24
C ASP A 578 13.55 10.46 -19.32
N LYS A 579 13.27 9.21 -18.95
CA LYS A 579 13.27 8.00 -19.80
C LYS A 579 14.63 7.71 -20.44
N SER A 580 15.72 8.31 -19.98
CA SER A 580 17.08 8.13 -20.52
C SER A 580 17.56 6.69 -20.42
N LYS A 581 17.18 5.97 -19.36
CA LYS A 581 17.53 4.57 -19.15
C LYS A 581 16.48 3.82 -18.34
N ARG A 582 16.53 2.49 -18.44
CA ARG A 582 15.72 1.56 -17.64
C ARG A 582 16.51 0.30 -17.31
N MET A 583 16.20 -0.31 -16.18
CA MET A 583 16.73 -1.60 -15.73
C MET A 583 15.58 -2.45 -15.20
N ARG A 584 15.64 -3.75 -15.40
CA ARG A 584 14.75 -4.71 -14.73
C ARG A 584 15.55 -5.93 -14.30
N GLY A 585 15.06 -6.62 -13.29
CA GLY A 585 15.68 -7.86 -12.82
C GLY A 585 14.79 -8.61 -11.83
N SER A 586 15.32 -9.70 -11.32
CA SER A 586 14.73 -10.45 -10.23
C SER A 586 15.82 -10.93 -9.28
N PHE A 587 15.46 -11.16 -8.03
CA PHE A 587 16.33 -11.73 -7.02
C PHE A 587 15.53 -12.69 -6.14
N MET A 588 16.23 -13.64 -5.51
CA MET A 588 15.64 -14.55 -4.52
C MET A 588 15.86 -13.98 -3.12
N CYS A 589 14.78 -13.84 -2.36
CA CYS A 589 14.83 -13.57 -0.93
C CYS A 589 14.69 -14.90 -0.18
N ASN A 590 15.71 -15.27 0.59
CA ASN A 590 15.69 -16.47 1.44
C ASN A 590 15.41 -16.08 2.89
N GLU A 591 15.03 -17.05 3.72
CA GLU A 591 15.01 -16.84 5.18
C GLU A 591 16.37 -16.34 5.68
N SER A 592 16.35 -15.48 6.69
CA SER A 592 17.56 -14.94 7.31
C SER A 592 17.50 -15.03 8.83
N ASP A 593 18.63 -14.79 9.48
CA ASP A 593 18.75 -14.72 10.93
C ASP A 593 18.63 -13.30 11.50
N VAL A 594 18.27 -12.33 10.65
CA VAL A 594 17.91 -10.97 11.06
C VAL A 594 16.59 -11.07 11.84
N PRO A 595 16.46 -10.39 12.99
CA PRO A 595 15.27 -10.53 13.84
C PRO A 595 14.04 -9.76 13.32
N GLY A 596 14.14 -9.04 12.21
CA GLY A 596 13.17 -8.05 11.75
C GLY A 596 13.66 -6.63 11.99
N MET A 597 12.92 -5.65 11.47
CA MET A 597 13.20 -4.23 11.68
C MET A 597 12.80 -3.84 13.11
N VAL A 598 13.57 -2.95 13.73
CA VAL A 598 13.24 -2.39 15.05
C VAL A 598 11.93 -1.62 14.98
N THR A 599 11.00 -1.91 15.90
CA THR A 599 9.65 -1.31 15.98
C THR A 599 9.17 -1.27 17.44
N LEU A 600 7.94 -0.83 17.68
CA LEU A 600 7.23 -1.04 18.94
C LEU A 600 6.65 -2.46 18.97
N TYR A 601 6.62 -3.08 20.15
CA TYR A 601 6.06 -4.42 20.31
C TYR A 601 4.53 -4.37 20.12
N GLU A 602 4.01 -5.18 19.20
CA GLU A 602 2.62 -5.07 18.72
C GLU A 602 1.58 -5.24 19.82
N ASP A 603 1.74 -6.26 20.68
CA ASP A 603 0.79 -6.55 21.76
C ASP A 603 0.86 -5.52 22.90
N ASN A 604 1.96 -4.79 23.02
CA ASN A 604 2.15 -3.78 24.06
C ASN A 604 3.16 -2.69 23.58
N PRO A 605 2.66 -1.63 22.92
CA PRO A 605 3.49 -0.66 22.19
C PRO A 605 4.28 0.30 23.09
N ILE A 606 4.22 0.11 24.41
CA ILE A 606 5.07 0.81 25.37
C ILE A 606 6.49 0.24 25.38
N TRP A 607 6.63 -1.01 24.89
CA TRP A 607 7.90 -1.71 24.76
C TRP A 607 8.35 -1.74 23.30
N PHE A 608 9.65 -1.97 23.12
CA PHE A 608 10.24 -2.14 21.80
C PHE A 608 10.16 -3.61 21.36
N GLY A 609 10.15 -3.83 20.06
CA GLY A 609 10.12 -5.16 19.44
C GLY A 609 10.73 -5.15 18.06
N TYR A 610 10.54 -6.27 17.36
CA TYR A 610 10.89 -6.42 15.96
C TYR A 610 9.64 -6.69 15.13
N THR A 611 9.68 -6.34 13.84
CA THR A 611 8.58 -6.64 12.90
C THR A 611 8.33 -8.13 12.68
N SER A 612 9.19 -9.01 13.19
CA SER A 612 8.94 -10.45 13.28
C SER A 612 7.98 -10.85 14.41
N GLY A 613 7.57 -9.91 15.26
CA GLY A 613 6.76 -10.15 16.46
C GLY A 613 7.57 -10.49 17.72
N LYS A 614 8.91 -10.45 17.68
CA LYS A 614 9.75 -10.71 18.86
C LYS A 614 9.89 -9.46 19.73
N PRO A 615 9.79 -9.56 21.07
CA PRO A 615 10.08 -8.45 21.97
C PRO A 615 11.58 -8.09 21.94
N LEU A 616 11.90 -6.84 22.26
CA LEU A 616 13.26 -6.31 22.25
C LEU A 616 13.55 -5.60 23.57
N LEU A 617 14.50 -6.14 24.34
CA LEU A 617 15.13 -5.43 25.45
C LEU A 617 16.32 -4.65 24.93
N LEU A 618 16.24 -3.32 24.96
CA LEU A 618 17.34 -2.46 24.52
C LEU A 618 18.43 -2.42 25.59
N ARG A 619 19.63 -2.86 25.20
CA ARG A 619 20.88 -2.69 25.92
C ARG A 619 21.70 -1.68 25.14
N SER A 620 21.35 -0.40 25.32
CA SER A 620 21.96 0.69 24.55
C SER A 620 23.17 1.29 25.27
N PHE A 621 24.16 1.68 24.46
CA PHE A 621 25.41 2.27 24.94
C PHE A 621 25.81 3.55 24.19
N GLN A 622 26.11 4.62 24.93
CA GLN A 622 26.58 5.89 24.36
C GLN A 622 28.06 5.82 23.97
N VAL A 623 28.36 6.14 22.70
CA VAL A 623 29.74 6.08 22.17
C VAL A 623 30.33 7.45 21.80
N GLY A 624 29.55 8.53 21.92
CA GLY A 624 30.00 9.89 21.62
C GLY A 624 30.11 10.18 20.11
N ASP A 625 30.93 11.16 19.75
CA ASP A 625 31.02 11.68 18.37
C ASP A 625 31.98 10.88 17.46
N ARG A 626 32.92 10.10 18.00
CA ARG A 626 34.07 9.61 17.21
C ARG A 626 33.93 8.22 16.59
N PHE A 627 32.90 7.45 16.93
CA PHE A 627 32.78 6.03 16.54
C PHE A 627 32.79 5.79 15.02
N PHE A 628 32.17 6.70 14.27
CA PHE A 628 32.08 6.64 12.80
C PHE A 628 33.30 7.25 12.09
N ALA A 629 34.30 7.75 12.83
CA ALA A 629 35.53 8.25 12.22
C ALA A 629 36.27 7.12 11.47
N ASP A 630 36.89 7.44 10.34
CA ASP A 630 37.66 6.49 9.54
C ASP A 630 39.16 6.45 9.87
N THR A 631 39.65 7.48 10.58
CA THR A 631 41.07 7.72 10.87
C THR A 631 41.27 8.26 12.29
N SER A 632 42.52 8.18 12.76
CA SER A 632 42.98 8.79 14.02
C SER A 632 42.71 10.30 14.08
N ASN A 633 42.58 10.83 15.29
CA ASN A 633 42.40 12.27 15.47
C ASN A 633 43.69 13.01 15.09
N PHE A 634 43.62 13.91 14.11
CA PHE A 634 44.80 14.61 13.59
C PHE A 634 45.30 15.76 14.48
N ILE A 635 44.51 16.17 15.48
CA ILE A 635 44.85 17.24 16.43
C ILE A 635 45.42 16.65 17.73
N THR A 636 44.74 15.66 18.32
CA THR A 636 45.12 15.07 19.61
C THR A 636 46.11 13.92 19.47
N GLY A 637 46.22 13.32 18.27
CA GLY A 637 47.02 12.12 18.02
C GLY A 637 46.39 10.82 18.53
N GLU A 638 45.13 10.86 19.00
CA GLU A 638 44.41 9.66 19.45
C GLU A 638 44.24 8.66 18.31
N VAL A 639 44.65 7.41 18.55
CA VAL A 639 44.71 6.36 17.52
C VAL A 639 43.33 5.75 17.30
N TRP A 640 42.90 5.69 16.04
CA TRP A 640 41.65 5.05 15.65
C TRP A 640 41.75 4.42 14.26
N SER A 641 41.12 3.25 14.10
CA SER A 641 41.06 2.54 12.83
C SER A 641 39.96 1.48 12.86
N ASP A 642 39.70 0.83 11.72
CA ASP A 642 38.78 -0.32 11.64
C ASP A 642 39.12 -1.43 12.65
N ILE A 643 40.41 -1.68 12.94
CA ILE A 643 40.83 -2.69 13.92
C ILE A 643 40.38 -2.29 15.34
N HIS A 644 40.50 -1.00 15.70
CA HIS A 644 40.05 -0.49 16.99
C HIS A 644 38.53 -0.56 17.09
N ARG A 645 37.80 -0.19 16.03
CA ARG A 645 36.34 -0.32 15.97
C ARG A 645 35.90 -1.77 16.15
N SER A 646 36.48 -2.72 15.43
CA SER A 646 36.10 -4.13 15.57
C SER A 646 36.45 -4.70 16.96
N ARG A 647 37.56 -4.26 17.59
CA ARG A 647 37.87 -4.62 18.99
C ARG A 647 36.82 -4.09 19.95
N PHE A 648 36.45 -2.81 19.82
CA PHE A 648 35.37 -2.21 20.59
C PHE A 648 34.05 -2.96 20.41
N LEU A 649 33.68 -3.30 19.16
CA LEU A 649 32.45 -4.04 18.88
C LEU A 649 32.46 -5.45 19.45
N ASN A 650 33.61 -6.14 19.47
CA ASN A 650 33.74 -7.44 20.16
C ASN A 650 33.51 -7.28 21.68
N TRP A 651 34.10 -6.26 22.30
CA TRP A 651 33.88 -5.95 23.71
C TRP A 651 32.43 -5.58 24.01
N LEU A 652 31.80 -4.79 23.13
CA LEU A 652 30.41 -4.37 23.22
C LEU A 652 29.47 -5.58 23.23
N GLN A 653 29.67 -6.52 22.29
CA GLN A 653 28.91 -7.77 22.21
C GLN A 653 29.21 -8.71 23.40
N ALA A 654 30.46 -8.78 23.86
CA ALA A 654 30.81 -9.55 25.06
C ALA A 654 30.12 -9.00 26.32
N ASN A 655 29.87 -7.70 26.36
CA ASN A 655 29.05 -7.04 27.38
C ASN A 655 27.55 -6.99 27.03
N ARG A 656 27.12 -7.72 25.99
CA ARG A 656 25.71 -7.94 25.59
C ARG A 656 24.95 -6.69 25.15
N TYR A 657 25.62 -5.58 24.88
CA TYR A 657 24.96 -4.42 24.29
C TYR A 657 24.50 -4.73 22.86
N ASN A 658 23.29 -4.29 22.53
CA ASN A 658 22.65 -4.52 21.23
C ASN A 658 22.29 -3.22 20.50
N MET A 659 22.64 -2.07 21.08
CA MET A 659 22.40 -0.76 20.47
C MET A 659 23.53 0.20 20.82
N ILE A 660 23.92 1.04 19.86
CA ILE A 660 24.84 2.17 20.07
C ILE A 660 24.12 3.49 19.85
N SER A 661 24.43 4.48 20.68
CA SER A 661 24.02 5.87 20.51
C SER A 661 25.23 6.72 20.12
N ALA A 662 25.23 7.22 18.88
CA ALA A 662 26.36 7.90 18.26
C ALA A 662 25.94 9.27 17.69
N ALA A 663 26.81 10.26 17.86
CA ALA A 663 26.46 11.65 17.58
C ALA A 663 26.88 12.18 16.21
N SER A 664 27.98 11.69 15.62
CA SER A 664 28.49 12.17 14.33
C SER A 664 28.56 11.04 13.30
N HIS A 665 27.40 10.57 12.85
CA HIS A 665 27.29 9.58 11.78
C HIS A 665 26.39 10.01 10.62
N TYR A 666 25.51 11.00 10.81
CA TYR A 666 24.82 11.71 9.72
C TYR A 666 25.49 13.03 9.33
N LEU A 667 26.31 13.57 10.22
CA LEU A 667 26.81 14.94 10.17
C LEU A 667 28.20 14.98 10.81
N ASN A 668 29.08 15.87 10.35
CA ASN A 668 30.36 16.12 10.98
C ASN A 668 30.23 17.25 12.00
N ARG A 669 30.25 16.87 13.29
CA ARG A 669 30.33 17.86 14.37
C ARG A 669 31.79 18.25 14.57
N ASN A 670 32.21 19.33 13.95
CA ASN A 670 33.59 19.84 14.03
C ASN A 670 33.72 20.97 15.06
N SER A 671 33.44 20.68 16.34
CA SER A 671 33.48 21.66 17.44
C SER A 671 34.52 21.29 18.50
N GLU A 672 35.11 22.29 19.17
CA GLU A 672 36.08 22.02 20.24
C GLU A 672 35.46 21.16 21.35
N GLY A 673 36.15 20.08 21.74
CA GLY A 673 35.61 19.08 22.67
C GLY A 673 34.51 18.17 22.11
N ARG A 674 34.05 18.40 20.87
CA ARG A 674 32.95 17.68 20.23
C ARG A 674 33.28 17.38 18.76
N GLY A 675 33.92 16.24 18.51
CA GLY A 675 34.25 15.74 17.18
C GLY A 675 35.39 16.47 16.42
N LYS A 676 35.83 17.66 16.84
CA LYS A 676 36.97 18.36 16.21
C LYS A 676 38.23 17.50 16.16
N GLY A 677 38.85 17.43 14.98
CA GLY A 677 40.03 16.60 14.72
C GLY A 677 39.70 15.18 14.25
N TRP A 678 38.44 14.73 14.33
CA TRP A 678 37.99 13.44 13.82
C TRP A 678 37.45 13.55 12.40
N ASN A 679 37.74 12.56 11.56
CA ASN A 679 37.21 12.46 10.21
C ASN A 679 35.95 11.58 10.19
N THR A 680 34.84 12.12 10.70
CA THR A 680 33.52 11.49 10.67
C THR A 680 32.77 11.82 9.37
N PRO A 681 31.75 11.03 8.97
CA PRO A 681 30.97 11.32 7.77
C PRO A 681 30.40 12.74 7.77
N ASP A 682 30.62 13.46 6.66
CA ASP A 682 30.05 14.77 6.35
C ASP A 682 29.11 14.62 5.14
N LEU A 683 27.83 14.41 5.40
CA LEU A 683 26.89 14.02 4.34
C LEU A 683 26.47 15.18 3.42
N TRP A 684 26.83 16.42 3.75
CA TRP A 684 26.37 17.63 3.07
C TRP A 684 27.50 18.64 2.84
N ASP A 685 27.81 18.91 1.57
CA ASP A 685 28.80 19.93 1.24
C ASP A 685 28.19 21.34 1.37
N GLU A 686 28.64 22.11 2.36
CA GLU A 686 28.18 23.48 2.60
C GLU A 686 28.47 24.43 1.43
N ASN A 687 29.57 24.23 0.69
CA ASN A 687 29.92 25.10 -0.44
C ASN A 687 29.14 24.73 -1.69
N ALA A 688 29.03 23.43 -2.00
CA ALA A 688 28.29 22.96 -3.16
C ALA A 688 26.77 22.95 -2.95
N GLN A 689 26.31 22.96 -1.69
CA GLN A 689 24.90 22.84 -1.30
C GLN A 689 24.26 21.58 -1.91
N LEU A 690 24.97 20.45 -1.79
CA LEU A 690 24.61 19.13 -2.34
C LEU A 690 25.05 17.98 -1.42
N PRO A 691 24.37 16.81 -1.49
CA PRO A 691 24.84 15.60 -0.83
C PRO A 691 26.20 15.10 -1.37
N VAL A 692 27.00 14.43 -0.53
CA VAL A 692 28.34 13.93 -0.89
C VAL A 692 28.38 12.39 -0.91
N PRO A 693 28.18 11.72 -2.06
CA PRO A 693 28.04 10.25 -2.11
C PRO A 693 29.16 9.45 -1.44
N ALA A 694 30.41 9.92 -1.49
CA ALA A 694 31.56 9.27 -0.87
C ALA A 694 31.48 9.25 0.68
N GLU A 695 30.89 10.28 1.29
CA GLU A 695 30.73 10.37 2.74
C GLU A 695 29.61 9.44 3.23
N TYR A 696 28.56 9.25 2.42
CA TYR A 696 27.56 8.20 2.66
C TYR A 696 28.20 6.80 2.61
N GLU A 697 29.13 6.54 1.69
CA GLU A 697 29.82 5.24 1.62
C GLU A 697 30.66 4.97 2.88
N LYS A 698 31.30 6.00 3.47
CA LYS A 698 31.99 5.88 4.76
C LYS A 698 31.03 5.51 5.88
N MET A 699 29.89 6.20 5.99
CA MET A 699 28.85 5.88 6.98
C MET A 699 28.31 4.46 6.78
N GLU A 700 27.94 4.10 5.55
CA GLU A 700 27.36 2.81 5.18
C GLU A 700 28.31 1.64 5.46
N LYS A 701 29.61 1.83 5.29
CA LYS A 701 30.62 0.82 5.66
C LYS A 701 30.49 0.42 7.13
N VAL A 702 30.32 1.39 8.02
CA VAL A 702 30.15 1.15 9.45
C VAL A 702 28.76 0.58 9.76
N LEU A 703 27.70 1.10 9.14
CA LEU A 703 26.34 0.57 9.30
C LEU A 703 26.22 -0.90 8.89
N ASN A 704 26.91 -1.29 7.80
CA ASN A 704 26.97 -2.69 7.35
C ASN A 704 27.64 -3.60 8.38
N GLU A 705 28.73 -3.17 9.02
CA GLU A 705 29.38 -3.94 10.10
C GLU A 705 28.45 -4.08 11.32
N LEU A 706 27.75 -3.01 11.69
CA LEU A 706 26.79 -3.02 12.81
C LEU A 706 25.59 -3.93 12.51
N ALA A 707 25.04 -3.87 11.30
CA ALA A 707 23.94 -4.72 10.87
C ALA A 707 24.33 -6.20 10.88
N ALA A 708 25.52 -6.54 10.37
CA ALA A 708 26.06 -7.90 10.39
C ALA A 708 26.27 -8.43 11.83
N ARG A 709 26.56 -7.54 12.78
CA ARG A 709 26.70 -7.87 14.21
C ARG A 709 25.40 -7.78 15.01
N LYS A 710 24.28 -7.44 14.36
CA LYS A 710 22.96 -7.25 14.97
C LYS A 710 22.90 -6.14 16.02
N ILE A 711 23.60 -5.04 15.74
CA ILE A 711 23.67 -3.86 16.60
C ILE A 711 22.83 -2.74 16.00
N ILE A 712 21.89 -2.23 16.79
CA ILE A 712 20.99 -1.12 16.45
C ILE A 712 21.75 0.20 16.57
N VAL A 713 21.41 1.18 15.73
CA VAL A 713 22.05 2.50 15.72
C VAL A 713 21.03 3.57 16.04
N PHE A 714 21.26 4.28 17.15
CA PHE A 714 20.56 5.50 17.51
C PHE A 714 21.33 6.73 17.03
N PRO A 715 20.70 7.59 16.22
CA PRO A 715 21.29 8.85 15.81
C PRO A 715 21.16 9.94 16.87
N PHE A 716 22.15 10.07 17.76
CA PHE A 716 22.11 11.00 18.90
C PHE A 716 21.84 12.46 18.47
N SER A 717 22.51 12.96 17.43
CA SER A 717 22.31 14.34 16.94
C SER A 717 21.17 14.46 15.91
N GLY A 718 20.59 13.35 15.45
CA GLY A 718 19.56 13.33 14.42
C GLY A 718 19.98 13.92 13.07
N PHE A 719 19.00 14.20 12.20
CA PHE A 719 19.21 14.82 10.89
C PHE A 719 19.61 16.30 10.99
N LEU A 720 19.12 17.00 12.01
CA LEU A 720 19.38 18.42 12.26
C LEU A 720 20.16 18.60 13.57
N GLY A 721 21.45 18.29 13.50
CA GLY A 721 22.34 18.19 14.66
C GLY A 721 22.97 19.51 15.09
N ARG A 722 23.03 19.77 16.39
CA ARG A 722 23.67 21.00 16.89
C ARG A 722 25.16 21.08 16.51
N ASN A 723 25.55 22.23 15.96
CA ASN A 723 26.91 22.53 15.49
C ASN A 723 27.42 21.50 14.46
N ALA A 724 26.56 21.16 13.51
CA ALA A 724 26.84 20.18 12.47
C ALA A 724 26.43 20.75 11.09
N ASP A 725 26.91 20.11 10.03
CA ASP A 725 26.74 20.48 8.62
C ASP A 725 25.44 19.94 8.03
N TYR A 726 24.38 20.75 8.06
CA TYR A 726 23.12 20.43 7.37
C TYR A 726 22.53 21.66 6.68
N PRO A 727 21.73 21.48 5.62
CA PRO A 727 21.11 22.61 4.91
C PRO A 727 20.04 23.31 5.75
N SER A 728 20.21 24.62 5.90
CA SER A 728 19.20 25.49 6.54
C SER A 728 18.05 25.84 5.59
N ASP A 729 18.31 25.98 4.28
CA ASP A 729 17.29 26.24 3.26
C ASP A 729 16.27 25.08 3.16
N PRO A 730 14.95 25.35 3.16
CA PRO A 730 13.93 24.30 3.15
C PRO A 730 14.00 23.35 1.95
N VAL A 731 14.28 23.86 0.74
CA VAL A 731 14.35 23.04 -0.47
C VAL A 731 15.59 22.15 -0.43
N LYS A 732 16.72 22.69 0.03
CA LYS A 732 17.95 21.92 0.24
C LYS A 732 17.79 20.88 1.36
N ARG A 733 17.02 21.21 2.41
CA ARG A 733 16.67 20.28 3.49
C ARG A 733 15.82 19.12 3.00
N GLU A 734 14.82 19.38 2.17
CA GLU A 734 14.02 18.34 1.53
C GLU A 734 14.89 17.41 0.67
N LEU A 735 15.82 17.98 -0.12
CA LEU A 735 16.79 17.23 -0.91
C LEU A 735 17.67 16.33 -0.04
N TYR A 736 18.21 16.88 1.05
CA TYR A 736 19.05 16.14 2.01
C TYR A 736 18.29 14.99 2.66
N LEU A 737 17.06 15.24 3.16
CA LEU A 737 16.21 14.22 3.78
C LEU A 737 15.86 13.11 2.78
N THR A 738 15.40 13.48 1.59
CA THR A 738 15.02 12.54 0.52
C THR A 738 16.19 11.64 0.14
N TYR A 739 17.36 12.23 -0.10
CA TYR A 739 18.54 11.49 -0.48
C TYR A 739 19.06 10.59 0.66
N THR A 740 19.12 11.11 1.89
CA THR A 740 19.60 10.35 3.05
C THR A 740 18.67 9.16 3.37
N ILE A 741 17.36 9.38 3.40
CA ILE A 741 16.38 8.31 3.67
C ILE A 741 16.40 7.25 2.54
N SER A 742 16.56 7.65 1.28
CA SER A 742 16.69 6.69 0.16
C SER A 742 17.88 5.74 0.32
N ARG A 743 18.91 6.17 1.07
CA ARG A 743 20.10 5.37 1.34
C ARG A 743 20.00 4.55 2.62
N LEU A 744 19.31 5.07 3.64
CA LEU A 744 19.20 4.48 4.98
C LEU A 744 18.00 3.56 5.19
N ALA A 745 16.88 3.78 4.51
CA ALA A 745 15.65 3.07 4.85
C ALA A 745 15.69 1.57 4.56
N SER A 746 16.72 1.05 3.87
CA SER A 746 16.90 -0.40 3.71
C SER A 746 17.68 -1.07 4.86
N TYR A 747 18.12 -0.33 5.89
CA TYR A 747 18.84 -0.90 7.03
C TYR A 747 17.88 -1.28 8.16
N TRP A 748 17.71 -2.56 8.46
CA TRP A 748 16.79 -3.01 9.53
C TRP A 748 17.11 -2.48 10.93
N ASN A 749 18.37 -2.10 11.17
CA ASN A 749 18.94 -1.77 12.48
C ASN A 749 19.08 -0.25 12.74
N VAL A 750 18.36 0.61 12.03
CA VAL A 750 18.38 2.06 12.26
C VAL A 750 17.03 2.58 12.76
N VAL A 751 17.09 3.63 13.57
CA VAL A 751 15.94 4.49 13.92
C VAL A 751 16.25 5.93 13.48
N PHE A 752 15.22 6.75 13.37
CA PHE A 752 15.34 8.13 12.93
C PHE A 752 15.14 9.11 14.09
N ASN A 753 15.95 10.16 14.11
CA ASN A 753 15.86 11.26 15.06
C ASN A 753 15.86 12.56 14.25
N THR A 754 14.85 13.41 14.44
CA THR A 754 14.72 14.66 13.69
C THR A 754 15.90 15.59 13.96
N GLY A 755 16.32 15.71 15.22
CA GLY A 755 17.41 16.58 15.62
C GLY A 755 17.81 16.40 17.08
N GLY A 756 19.03 16.83 17.39
CA GLY A 756 19.59 16.78 18.72
C GLY A 756 21.06 17.21 18.81
N PRO A 757 21.62 17.23 20.02
CA PRO A 757 20.89 17.21 21.28
C PRO A 757 20.16 18.54 21.52
N GLU A 758 18.95 18.45 22.05
CA GLU A 758 18.19 19.54 22.69
C GLU A 758 17.95 20.78 21.78
N PRO A 759 17.21 20.62 20.67
CA PRO A 759 17.02 21.69 19.69
C PRO A 759 16.33 22.95 20.22
N THR A 760 15.44 22.77 21.21
CA THR A 760 14.58 23.82 21.79
C THR A 760 15.06 24.32 23.16
N LEU A 761 16.37 24.25 23.44
CA LEU A 761 16.92 24.72 24.73
C LEU A 761 16.45 26.15 25.09
N PRO A 762 15.88 26.39 26.28
CA PRO A 762 15.24 27.67 26.62
C PRO A 762 16.13 28.92 26.46
N HIS A 763 17.43 28.78 26.69
CA HIS A 763 18.38 29.90 26.66
C HIS A 763 19.31 29.90 25.44
N SER A 764 19.19 28.90 24.56
CA SER A 764 20.04 28.78 23.37
C SER A 764 19.44 27.78 22.36
N PRO A 765 18.20 28.02 21.87
CA PRO A 765 17.59 27.15 20.88
C PRO A 765 18.32 27.33 19.54
N TYR A 766 18.44 26.25 18.77
CA TYR A 766 19.00 26.30 17.41
C TYR A 766 18.01 25.80 16.34
N LEU A 767 16.85 25.29 16.76
CA LEU A 767 15.68 25.05 15.92
C LEU A 767 14.42 25.42 16.70
N SER A 768 13.40 25.87 15.98
CA SER A 768 12.05 26.06 16.53
C SER A 768 11.29 24.73 16.67
N ARG A 769 10.25 24.74 17.50
CA ARG A 769 9.31 23.61 17.65
C ARG A 769 8.65 23.28 16.30
N GLU A 770 8.28 24.30 15.54
CA GLU A 770 7.64 24.18 14.24
C GLU A 770 8.57 23.51 13.21
N GLU A 771 9.84 23.89 13.16
CA GLU A 771 10.83 23.27 12.27
C GLU A 771 11.01 21.77 12.55
N ILE A 772 10.97 21.37 13.82
CA ILE A 772 11.07 19.97 14.23
C ILE A 772 9.83 19.19 13.78
N ILE A 773 8.63 19.75 13.96
CA ILE A 773 7.38 19.10 13.53
C ILE A 773 7.36 18.95 12.01
N GLN A 774 7.70 19.99 11.27
CA GLN A 774 7.79 19.93 9.81
C GLN A 774 8.78 18.85 9.36
N THR A 775 9.94 18.78 10.00
CA THR A 775 10.96 17.76 9.72
C THR A 775 10.46 16.35 10.06
N GLY A 776 9.80 16.18 11.22
CA GLY A 776 9.21 14.90 11.63
C GLY A 776 8.15 14.38 10.66
N MET A 777 7.26 15.27 10.22
CA MET A 777 6.24 14.96 9.20
C MET A 777 6.88 14.61 7.85
N ALA A 778 7.89 15.37 7.41
CA ALA A 778 8.62 15.08 6.16
C ALA A 778 9.34 13.73 6.22
N ILE A 779 10.01 13.41 7.34
CA ILE A 779 10.62 12.09 7.52
C ILE A 779 9.53 11.01 7.48
N LYS A 780 8.38 11.19 8.15
CA LYS A 780 7.28 10.21 8.14
C LYS A 780 6.78 9.93 6.71
N GLU A 781 6.64 10.96 5.88
CA GLU A 781 6.21 10.82 4.48
C GLU A 781 7.23 10.07 3.61
N LEU A 782 8.53 10.34 3.82
CA LEU A 782 9.64 9.71 3.10
C LEU A 782 9.95 8.28 3.58
N ASN A 783 9.63 7.96 4.83
CA ASN A 783 9.96 6.72 5.52
C ASN A 783 9.04 5.54 5.13
N LYS A 784 9.16 5.07 3.88
CA LYS A 784 8.32 3.98 3.32
C LYS A 784 8.41 2.65 4.05
N ASN A 785 9.48 2.42 4.81
CA ASN A 785 9.70 1.19 5.57
C ASN A 785 9.25 1.29 7.03
N ASN A 786 8.74 2.45 7.48
CA ASN A 786 8.23 2.69 8.83
C ASN A 786 9.28 2.52 9.96
N HIS A 787 10.51 2.98 9.75
CA HIS A 787 11.48 3.15 10.85
C HIS A 787 10.90 4.01 11.97
N LEU A 788 11.21 3.70 13.23
CA LEU A 788 10.80 4.52 14.37
C LEU A 788 11.40 5.93 14.29
N ILE A 789 10.62 6.96 14.59
CA ILE A 789 11.01 8.38 14.58
C ILE A 789 10.93 8.98 15.99
N THR A 790 11.95 9.76 16.38
CA THR A 790 11.99 10.53 17.64
C THR A 790 12.58 11.95 17.48
N VAL A 791 12.65 12.70 18.59
CA VAL A 791 13.44 13.94 18.77
C VAL A 791 14.12 13.99 20.15
N HIS A 792 15.41 14.33 20.20
CA HIS A 792 16.15 14.46 21.46
C HIS A 792 15.86 15.80 22.15
N THR A 793 14.98 15.83 23.15
CA THR A 793 14.53 17.06 23.82
C THR A 793 15.45 17.53 24.95
N PRO A 794 15.35 18.80 25.38
CA PRO A 794 15.97 19.30 26.61
C PRO A 794 15.60 18.50 27.86
N THR A 795 16.35 18.73 28.95
CA THR A 795 16.05 18.13 30.26
C THR A 795 14.63 18.48 30.73
N GLY A 796 13.84 17.48 31.08
CA GLY A 796 12.46 17.64 31.56
C GLY A 796 11.46 16.79 30.77
N ASP A 797 10.18 17.12 30.89
CA ASP A 797 9.12 16.45 30.14
C ASP A 797 9.20 16.83 28.64
N SER A 798 8.99 15.85 27.76
CA SER A 798 9.08 16.05 26.32
C SER A 798 7.88 16.84 25.79
N GLU A 799 8.13 18.03 25.22
CA GLU A 799 7.10 18.87 24.60
C GLU A 799 6.49 18.28 23.31
N PHE A 800 7.12 17.23 22.76
CA PHE A 800 6.67 16.54 21.53
C PHE A 800 5.97 15.22 21.82
N ARG A 801 5.80 14.82 23.10
CA ARG A 801 5.30 13.50 23.48
C ARG A 801 3.97 13.11 22.83
N ASP A 802 3.12 14.11 22.54
CA ASP A 802 1.79 13.94 21.97
C ASP A 802 1.73 14.11 20.44
N GLU A 803 2.87 14.40 19.78
CA GLU A 803 2.92 14.63 18.33
C GLU A 803 2.66 13.35 17.53
N PRO A 804 1.86 13.38 16.45
CA PRO A 804 1.45 12.18 15.71
C PRO A 804 2.58 11.55 14.87
N TRP A 805 3.60 12.31 14.49
CA TRP A 805 4.76 11.81 13.74
C TRP A 805 5.79 11.09 14.64
N LEU A 806 5.73 11.30 15.95
CA LEU A 806 6.69 10.78 16.93
C LEU A 806 6.28 9.38 17.41
N ASP A 807 7.10 8.36 17.13
CA ASP A 807 6.78 6.96 17.45
C ASP A 807 7.21 6.58 18.88
N PHE A 808 8.33 7.12 19.36
CA PHE A 808 8.81 6.90 20.73
C PHE A 808 9.39 8.18 21.31
N ILE A 809 9.39 8.27 22.64
CA ILE A 809 9.80 9.47 23.37
C ILE A 809 11.22 9.28 23.84
N THR A 810 12.08 10.25 23.54
CA THR A 810 13.41 10.36 24.12
C THR A 810 13.45 11.40 25.22
N LEU A 811 14.09 11.05 26.35
CA LEU A 811 14.26 11.95 27.49
C LEU A 811 15.74 12.14 27.85
N GLN A 812 16.05 13.39 28.18
CA GLN A 812 17.22 13.76 28.95
C GLN A 812 16.79 13.97 30.41
N GLY A 813 17.22 13.09 31.31
CA GLY A 813 16.80 13.04 32.71
C GLY A 813 15.45 12.36 32.96
N PRO A 814 15.01 12.26 34.24
CA PRO A 814 15.63 12.85 35.44
C PRO A 814 17.01 12.28 35.78
N LYS A 815 17.98 13.15 36.10
CA LYS A 815 19.36 12.77 36.45
C LYS A 815 19.50 12.75 37.97
N THR A 816 19.10 11.66 38.63
CA THR A 816 18.90 11.64 40.09
C THR A 816 19.28 10.31 40.74
N THR A 817 19.67 10.34 42.01
CA THR A 817 19.80 9.15 42.87
C THR A 817 18.50 8.87 43.63
N ASN A 818 17.47 9.72 43.53
CA ASN A 818 16.15 9.50 44.14
C ASN A 818 15.25 8.67 43.21
N ARG A 819 14.85 7.48 43.66
CA ARG A 819 14.18 6.48 42.80
C ARG A 819 12.73 6.87 42.54
N LYS A 820 12.10 7.52 43.53
CA LYS A 820 10.76 8.05 43.38
C LYS A 820 10.74 9.16 42.32
N GLU A 821 11.69 10.09 42.39
CA GLU A 821 11.82 11.16 41.40
C GLU A 821 12.10 10.60 39.99
N LEU A 822 13.00 9.61 39.88
CA LEU A 822 13.28 8.91 38.63
C LEU A 822 12.01 8.26 38.05
N TYR A 823 11.33 7.44 38.84
CA TYR A 823 10.14 6.71 38.41
C TYR A 823 9.01 7.65 37.99
N GLU A 824 8.67 8.63 38.83
CA GLU A 824 7.60 9.60 38.55
C GLU A 824 7.93 10.46 37.33
N GLY A 825 9.19 10.87 37.15
CA GLY A 825 9.61 11.64 35.99
C GLY A 825 9.50 10.87 34.67
N LEU A 826 9.88 9.60 34.68
CA LEU A 826 9.72 8.72 33.52
C LEU A 826 8.23 8.49 33.22
N LEU A 827 7.42 8.15 34.23
CA LEU A 827 5.99 7.89 34.04
C LEU A 827 5.19 9.08 33.52
N ARG A 828 5.53 10.31 33.92
CA ARG A 828 4.86 11.53 33.40
C ARG A 828 4.96 11.68 31.88
N ASN A 829 5.94 11.03 31.26
CA ASN A 829 6.16 11.08 29.82
C ASN A 829 5.59 9.85 29.09
N HIS A 830 4.98 8.91 29.81
CA HIS A 830 4.45 7.70 29.24
C HIS A 830 3.02 7.90 28.71
N THR A 831 2.80 7.69 27.41
CA THR A 831 1.48 7.91 26.76
C THR A 831 0.64 6.64 26.61
N LYS A 832 1.16 5.49 27.09
CA LYS A 832 0.61 4.12 26.89
C LYS A 832 0.59 3.63 25.44
N LYS A 833 0.96 4.47 24.47
CA LYS A 833 0.94 4.14 23.03
C LYS A 833 2.30 4.28 22.35
N LYS A 834 3.31 4.78 23.08
CA LYS A 834 4.65 5.07 22.56
C LYS A 834 5.68 4.45 23.48
N GLY A 835 6.78 3.97 22.89
CA GLY A 835 7.95 3.55 23.64
C GLY A 835 8.61 4.73 24.36
N LEU A 836 9.29 4.45 25.48
CA LEU A 836 10.06 5.44 26.23
C LEU A 836 11.53 5.06 26.27
N TYR A 837 12.39 5.95 25.78
CA TYR A 837 13.83 5.79 25.76
C TYR A 837 14.51 6.89 26.60
N ALA A 838 14.92 6.51 27.81
CA ALA A 838 15.70 7.31 28.75
C ALA A 838 17.14 7.47 28.23
N GLN A 839 17.27 8.36 27.25
CA GLN A 839 18.43 8.46 26.39
C GLN A 839 19.64 9.15 27.05
N GLU A 840 19.41 10.07 27.97
CA GLU A 840 20.49 10.73 28.75
C GLU A 840 20.04 10.85 30.21
N THR A 841 20.02 9.72 30.92
CA THR A 841 19.50 9.63 32.31
C THR A 841 20.51 9.01 33.29
N LEU A 842 21.09 7.85 32.94
CA LEU A 842 21.98 7.07 33.82
C LEU A 842 23.39 6.94 33.22
N TRP A 843 24.18 8.02 33.33
CA TRP A 843 25.54 8.09 32.79
C TRP A 843 26.59 8.37 33.89
N PRO A 844 27.07 7.33 34.60
CA PRO A 844 28.20 7.43 35.53
C PRO A 844 29.41 8.18 34.96
N GLY A 845 30.03 9.02 35.79
CA GLY A 845 31.22 9.79 35.44
C GLY A 845 30.99 11.00 34.51
N ASN A 846 29.74 11.26 34.12
CA ASN A 846 29.39 12.48 33.39
C ASN A 846 29.29 13.68 34.34
N LYS A 847 29.89 14.81 33.98
CA LYS A 847 29.97 16.03 34.79
C LYS A 847 28.62 16.70 35.10
N TYR A 848 27.56 16.36 34.35
CA TYR A 848 26.19 16.86 34.55
C TYR A 848 25.27 15.84 35.23
N HIS A 849 25.79 14.71 35.69
CA HIS A 849 25.04 13.69 36.40
C HIS A 849 25.55 13.59 37.86
N PRO A 850 24.71 13.12 38.79
CA PRO A 850 25.16 12.77 40.13
C PRO A 850 26.28 11.72 40.10
N ALA A 851 27.11 11.72 41.14
CA ALA A 851 28.05 10.62 41.37
C ALA A 851 27.27 9.35 41.78
N TYR A 852 27.05 8.46 40.82
CA TYR A 852 26.35 7.21 41.05
C TYR A 852 27.28 6.16 41.68
N THR A 853 26.84 5.55 42.78
CA THR A 853 27.43 4.32 43.31
C THR A 853 27.00 3.11 42.48
N ASN A 854 27.69 1.98 42.65
CA ASN A 854 27.32 0.70 42.05
C ASN A 854 25.88 0.28 42.41
N SER A 855 25.44 0.58 43.63
CA SER A 855 24.06 0.37 44.04
C SER A 855 23.10 1.30 43.29
N ASP A 856 23.47 2.57 43.09
CA ASP A 856 22.63 3.50 42.36
C ASP A 856 22.43 3.09 40.90
N ILE A 857 23.49 2.60 40.24
CA ILE A 857 23.42 2.09 38.87
C ILE A 857 22.44 0.93 38.78
N ARG A 858 22.56 -0.06 39.67
CA ARG A 858 21.64 -1.21 39.70
C ARG A 858 20.20 -0.77 39.95
N LYS A 859 19.97 -0.02 41.03
CA LYS A 859 18.63 0.39 41.47
C LYS A 859 17.94 1.31 40.46
N ASN A 860 18.67 2.27 39.87
CA ASN A 860 18.12 3.14 38.83
C ASN A 860 17.81 2.35 37.55
N THR A 861 18.63 1.35 37.21
CA THR A 861 18.34 0.45 36.08
C THR A 861 17.03 -0.29 36.31
N ILE A 862 16.85 -0.89 37.50
CA ILE A 862 15.61 -1.56 37.89
C ILE A 862 14.43 -0.60 37.78
N VAL A 863 14.49 0.55 38.46
CA VAL A 863 13.36 1.49 38.57
C VAL A 863 12.97 2.08 37.22
N ALA A 864 13.94 2.39 36.35
CA ALA A 864 13.63 2.84 35.00
C ALA A 864 12.95 1.74 34.17
N THR A 865 13.42 0.48 34.27
CA THR A 865 12.74 -0.64 33.61
C THR A 865 11.34 -0.88 34.20
N MET A 866 11.15 -0.74 35.52
CA MET A 866 9.82 -0.79 36.14
C MET A 866 8.88 0.33 35.67
N ALA A 867 9.43 1.46 35.20
CA ALA A 867 8.68 2.56 34.58
C ALA A 867 8.45 2.36 33.07
N ALA A 868 8.77 1.18 32.53
CA ALA A 868 8.77 0.88 31.10
C ALA A 868 9.65 1.80 30.24
N ALA A 869 10.76 2.27 30.80
CA ALA A 869 11.76 3.08 30.09
C ALA A 869 13.01 2.25 29.77
N MET A 870 13.41 2.25 28.50
CA MET A 870 14.69 1.70 28.07
C MET A 870 15.82 2.70 28.32
N ILE A 871 16.93 2.25 28.90
CA ILE A 871 18.06 3.13 29.24
C ILE A 871 19.12 3.09 28.14
N ASN A 872 19.59 4.27 27.74
CA ASN A 872 20.90 4.42 27.13
C ASN A 872 21.96 4.56 28.22
N PHE A 873 22.76 3.52 28.42
CA PHE A 873 23.80 3.53 29.44
C PHE A 873 25.08 4.17 28.91
N ALA A 874 25.89 4.73 29.79
CA ALA A 874 27.19 5.27 29.42
C ALA A 874 28.21 5.09 30.56
N ASP A 875 29.48 4.94 30.18
CA ASP A 875 30.63 5.02 31.09
C ASP A 875 31.43 6.25 30.66
N MET A 876 31.34 7.35 31.40
CA MET A 876 31.82 8.65 30.95
C MET A 876 32.99 9.15 31.79
N ASN A 877 33.82 10.00 31.19
CA ASN A 877 34.82 10.80 31.91
C ASN A 877 34.86 12.19 31.27
N GLY A 878 33.79 12.96 31.51
CA GLY A 878 33.56 14.23 30.81
C GLY A 878 32.09 14.52 30.57
N ASP A 879 31.71 14.79 29.32
CA ASP A 879 30.34 15.09 28.88
C ASP A 879 29.90 14.18 27.73
N SER A 880 28.68 14.38 27.20
CA SER A 880 28.04 13.55 26.16
C SER A 880 28.91 13.26 24.92
N SER A 881 29.89 14.13 24.63
CA SER A 881 30.80 14.03 23.48
C SER A 881 32.09 13.25 23.78
N SER A 882 32.43 13.09 25.06
CA SER A 882 33.67 12.43 25.50
C SER A 882 33.69 10.92 25.22
N GLY A 883 32.52 10.28 25.09
CA GLY A 883 32.41 8.83 24.93
C GLY A 883 32.95 8.04 26.12
N PHE A 884 33.26 6.77 25.87
CA PHE A 884 33.69 5.76 26.84
C PHE A 884 34.93 6.16 27.66
N SER A 885 34.72 6.56 28.91
CA SER A 885 35.80 7.00 29.82
C SER A 885 36.68 8.11 29.21
N GLY A 886 36.14 8.87 28.24
CA GLY A 886 36.85 9.89 27.46
C GLY A 886 37.58 9.40 26.19
N SER A 887 37.59 8.08 25.91
CA SER A 887 38.11 7.45 24.68
C SER A 887 37.15 6.39 24.09
N LEU A 888 37.59 5.56 23.14
CA LEU A 888 36.90 4.32 22.72
C LEU A 888 37.77 3.07 22.94
N ASP A 889 38.79 3.22 23.79
CA ASP A 889 39.75 2.19 24.15
C ASP A 889 39.21 1.34 25.30
N THR A 890 38.83 0.10 25.00
CA THR A 890 38.21 -0.86 25.92
C THR A 890 39.06 -1.17 27.15
N GLU A 891 40.36 -0.89 27.16
CA GLU A 891 41.20 -1.07 28.35
C GLU A 891 40.89 -0.07 29.47
N LYS A 892 40.18 1.02 29.15
CA LYS A 892 39.75 2.04 30.13
C LYS A 892 38.36 1.81 30.70
N ALA A 893 37.69 0.73 30.29
CA ALA A 893 36.37 0.37 30.78
C ALA A 893 36.31 0.30 32.30
N ASN A 894 35.22 0.78 32.89
CA ASN A 894 34.84 0.30 34.20
C ASN A 894 34.04 -1.00 34.07
N ASP A 895 34.76 -2.13 34.01
CA ASP A 895 34.17 -3.48 33.91
C ASP A 895 33.08 -3.77 34.96
N GLU A 896 33.19 -3.19 36.16
CA GLU A 896 32.25 -3.43 37.25
C GLU A 896 30.87 -2.86 36.94
N ILE A 897 30.79 -1.61 36.47
CA ILE A 897 29.49 -0.96 36.19
C ILE A 897 28.79 -1.57 34.98
N HIS A 898 29.54 -2.03 33.97
CA HIS A 898 28.97 -2.73 32.82
C HIS A 898 28.39 -4.08 33.23
N LYS A 899 29.08 -4.83 34.10
CA LYS A 899 28.55 -6.08 34.67
C LYS A 899 27.30 -5.81 35.50
N ILE A 900 27.29 -4.77 36.34
CA ILE A 900 26.11 -4.43 37.14
C ILE A 900 24.91 -4.10 36.26
N TYR A 901 25.05 -3.16 35.32
CA TYR A 901 23.97 -2.76 34.42
C TYR A 901 23.43 -3.98 33.64
N ASN A 902 24.32 -4.74 33.00
CA ASN A 902 23.89 -5.84 32.17
C ASN A 902 23.33 -7.03 32.96
N ASN A 903 23.87 -7.36 34.13
CA ASN A 903 23.32 -8.43 34.98
C ASN A 903 21.95 -8.06 35.56
N THR A 904 21.70 -6.77 35.77
CA THR A 904 20.38 -6.27 36.20
C THR A 904 19.32 -6.55 35.14
N LEU A 905 19.66 -6.31 33.87
CA LEU A 905 18.75 -6.56 32.74
C LEU A 905 18.51 -8.05 32.47
N ASP A 906 19.43 -8.95 32.85
CA ASP A 906 19.23 -10.40 32.70
C ASP A 906 18.00 -10.91 33.46
N PHE A 907 17.71 -10.31 34.61
CA PHE A 907 16.51 -10.65 35.36
C PHE A 907 15.25 -10.31 34.56
N PHE A 908 15.20 -9.12 33.94
CA PHE A 908 14.07 -8.71 33.12
C PHE A 908 13.93 -9.58 31.86
N GLU A 909 15.03 -10.02 31.23
CA GLU A 909 14.98 -10.99 30.12
C GLU A 909 14.43 -12.36 30.55
N SER A 910 14.51 -12.71 31.84
CA SER A 910 13.99 -13.98 32.36
C SER A 910 12.49 -13.97 32.69
N VAL A 911 11.82 -12.81 32.58
CA VAL A 911 10.38 -12.64 32.82
C VAL A 911 9.70 -12.03 31.61
N ASP A 912 8.38 -12.21 31.49
CA ASP A 912 7.58 -11.66 30.38
C ASP A 912 7.28 -10.15 30.57
N TYR A 913 8.30 -9.35 30.90
CA TYR A 913 8.18 -7.91 31.20
C TYR A 913 7.44 -7.15 30.09
N TYR A 914 7.66 -7.54 28.84
CA TYR A 914 7.10 -6.92 27.64
C TYR A 914 5.57 -7.04 27.55
N LYS A 915 4.96 -7.94 28.33
CA LYS A 915 3.49 -8.05 28.44
C LYS A 915 2.91 -7.19 29.56
N MET A 916 3.75 -6.67 30.45
CA MET A 916 3.32 -5.92 31.63
C MET A 916 3.34 -4.42 31.37
N SER A 917 2.60 -3.66 32.18
CA SER A 917 2.60 -2.20 32.20
C SER A 917 2.91 -1.67 33.60
N PRO A 918 3.51 -0.48 33.73
CA PRO A 918 3.67 0.17 35.03
C PRO A 918 2.30 0.45 35.66
N MET A 919 2.09 -0.04 36.89
CA MET A 919 0.83 0.11 37.64
C MET A 919 1.14 0.29 39.13
N ASN A 920 1.74 1.43 39.49
CA ASN A 920 2.08 1.71 40.89
C ASN A 920 0.85 1.95 41.77
N GLU A 921 -0.28 2.32 41.19
CA GLU A 921 -1.53 2.60 41.90
C GLU A 921 -2.14 1.36 42.59
N ILE A 922 -1.77 0.15 42.15
CA ILE A 922 -2.26 -1.10 42.73
C ILE A 922 -1.32 -1.68 43.81
N ALA A 923 -0.20 -1.03 44.10
CA ALA A 923 0.76 -1.43 45.13
C ALA A 923 0.89 -0.32 46.18
N ASP A 924 0.74 -0.65 47.47
CA ASP A 924 0.87 0.36 48.54
C ASP A 924 2.34 0.69 48.88
N ASN A 925 3.29 -0.08 48.34
CA ASN A 925 4.72 0.10 48.50
C ASN A 925 5.49 -0.42 47.28
N GLY A 926 6.60 0.24 46.94
CA GLY A 926 7.49 -0.16 45.84
C GLY A 926 7.05 0.32 44.46
N TYR A 927 7.59 -0.35 43.44
CA TYR A 927 7.35 -0.07 42.02
C TYR A 927 6.82 -1.32 41.34
N CYS A 928 5.70 -1.23 40.61
CA CYS A 928 4.94 -2.36 40.12
C CYS A 928 4.83 -2.34 38.59
N LEU A 929 5.20 -3.47 37.98
CA LEU A 929 4.83 -3.86 36.62
C LEU A 929 3.77 -4.97 36.74
N ALA A 930 2.66 -4.83 36.01
CA ALA A 930 1.58 -5.80 36.08
C ALA A 930 1.00 -6.13 34.70
N LEU A 931 0.60 -7.39 34.56
CA LEU A 931 -0.38 -7.88 33.60
C LEU A 931 -1.57 -8.39 34.44
N PRO A 932 -2.59 -7.54 34.67
CA PRO A 932 -3.71 -7.86 35.54
C PRO A 932 -4.32 -9.23 35.25
N GLY A 933 -4.56 -10.00 36.31
CA GLY A 933 -5.12 -11.34 36.21
C GLY A 933 -4.14 -12.44 35.77
N LYS A 934 -2.86 -12.13 35.52
CA LYS A 934 -1.85 -13.13 35.11
C LYS A 934 -0.55 -13.04 35.91
N GLU A 935 0.05 -11.85 35.96
CA GLU A 935 1.37 -11.69 36.57
C GLU A 935 1.58 -10.29 37.14
N TYR A 936 2.16 -10.21 38.33
CA TYR A 936 2.52 -8.96 39.00
C TYR A 936 3.96 -9.04 39.48
N LEU A 937 4.75 -8.00 39.21
CA LEU A 937 6.13 -7.87 39.62
C LEU A 937 6.30 -6.55 40.37
N VAL A 938 6.69 -6.62 41.65
CA VAL A 938 6.90 -5.45 42.49
C VAL A 938 8.34 -5.40 42.95
N TYR A 939 8.99 -4.25 42.80
CA TYR A 939 10.33 -4.00 43.31
C TYR A 939 10.27 -3.17 44.59
N LEU A 940 10.85 -3.69 45.67
CA LEU A 940 10.99 -3.03 46.97
C LEU A 940 12.45 -2.63 47.20
N GLU A 941 12.75 -1.33 47.22
CA GLU A 941 14.12 -0.80 47.32
C GLU A 941 14.84 -1.10 48.65
N GLU A 942 14.08 -1.31 49.73
CA GLU A 942 14.60 -1.58 51.08
C GLU A 942 13.98 -2.84 51.72
N GLY A 943 13.17 -3.58 50.95
CA GLY A 943 12.28 -4.62 51.46
C GLY A 943 11.08 -4.02 52.19
N GLY A 944 10.55 -4.74 53.17
CA GLY A 944 9.38 -4.34 53.97
C GLY A 944 8.09 -5.03 53.55
N MET A 945 6.96 -4.47 54.01
CA MET A 945 5.62 -4.98 53.70
C MET A 945 5.10 -4.37 52.40
N VAL A 946 4.31 -5.13 51.66
CA VAL A 946 3.56 -4.67 50.49
C VAL A 946 2.25 -5.42 50.35
N ASN A 947 1.21 -4.69 49.96
CA ASN A 947 -0.08 -5.22 49.53
C ASN A 947 -0.32 -4.84 48.07
N LEU A 948 -1.00 -5.72 47.35
CA LEU A 948 -1.34 -5.57 45.95
C LEU A 948 -2.84 -5.74 45.73
N GLU A 949 -3.43 -4.86 44.92
CA GLU A 949 -4.76 -5.08 44.36
C GLU A 949 -4.65 -6.02 43.15
N VAL A 950 -4.98 -7.30 43.36
CA VAL A 950 -4.94 -8.35 42.33
C VAL A 950 -6.34 -8.77 41.90
N GLU A 951 -6.50 -9.18 40.63
CA GLU A 951 -7.75 -9.77 40.17
C GLU A 951 -7.97 -11.15 40.83
N GLN A 952 -9.23 -11.55 40.98
CA GLN A 952 -9.59 -12.80 41.65
C GLN A 952 -8.89 -14.02 41.02
N GLY A 953 -8.19 -14.79 41.85
CA GLY A 953 -7.43 -15.96 41.42
C GLY A 953 -6.46 -16.42 42.50
N GLU A 954 -5.95 -17.63 42.37
CA GLU A 954 -4.82 -18.12 43.18
C GLU A 954 -3.51 -17.81 42.44
N TYR A 955 -2.54 -17.20 43.13
CA TYR A 955 -1.24 -16.85 42.56
C TYR A 955 -0.12 -17.48 43.38
N LYS A 956 0.90 -17.99 42.68
CA LYS A 956 2.17 -18.36 43.29
C LYS A 956 2.98 -17.12 43.62
N VAL A 957 3.40 -17.02 44.87
CA VAL A 957 4.22 -15.93 45.40
C VAL A 957 5.68 -16.33 45.40
N THR A 958 6.56 -15.47 44.91
CA THR A 958 8.00 -15.71 44.90
C THR A 958 8.75 -14.43 45.19
N TRP A 959 9.70 -14.51 46.12
CA TRP A 959 10.63 -13.43 46.44
C TRP A 959 11.97 -13.67 45.74
N VAL A 960 12.45 -12.70 44.97
CA VAL A 960 13.74 -12.77 44.27
C VAL A 960 14.64 -11.65 44.78
N ASN A 961 15.83 -11.97 45.27
CA ASN A 961 16.77 -10.94 45.72
C ASN A 961 17.26 -10.12 44.52
N ALA A 962 17.04 -8.81 44.54
CA ALA A 962 17.34 -7.94 43.38
C ALA A 962 18.85 -7.72 43.15
N SER A 963 19.69 -8.02 44.15
CA SER A 963 21.15 -7.99 44.05
C SER A 963 21.77 -9.34 43.69
N ASN A 964 21.05 -10.44 43.96
CA ASN A 964 21.44 -11.80 43.62
C ASN A 964 20.22 -12.59 43.14
N PRO A 965 19.83 -12.49 41.84
CA PRO A 965 18.62 -13.12 41.33
C PRO A 965 18.57 -14.66 41.39
N LYS A 966 19.69 -15.30 41.79
CA LYS A 966 19.72 -16.74 42.08
C LYS A 966 19.12 -17.10 43.45
N GLU A 967 19.04 -16.14 44.36
CA GLU A 967 18.37 -16.30 45.65
C GLU A 967 16.87 -16.07 45.46
N ILE A 968 16.14 -17.19 45.32
CA ILE A 968 14.70 -17.24 45.12
C ILE A 968 14.08 -17.94 46.34
N ILE A 969 13.11 -17.28 46.98
CA ILE A 969 12.42 -17.78 48.16
C ILE A 969 10.94 -17.96 47.82
N ASP A 970 10.42 -19.15 48.10
CA ASP A 970 9.00 -19.47 47.94
C ASP A 970 8.18 -18.71 48.98
N GLY A 971 7.22 -17.92 48.51
CA GLY A 971 6.29 -17.16 49.34
C GLY A 971 4.94 -17.86 49.55
N GLY A 972 4.75 -19.05 48.99
CA GLY A 972 3.49 -19.79 49.06
C GLY A 972 2.46 -19.33 48.01
N LEU A 973 1.18 -19.40 48.39
CA LEU A 973 0.05 -19.02 47.55
C LEU A 973 -0.72 -17.86 48.16
N THR A 974 -1.33 -17.03 47.32
CA THR A 974 -2.22 -15.93 47.74
C THR A 974 -3.45 -15.88 46.84
N THR A 975 -4.59 -15.45 47.40
CA THR A 975 -5.82 -15.20 46.62
C THR A 975 -6.28 -13.74 46.65
N ASP A 976 -5.66 -12.90 47.49
CA ASP A 976 -6.10 -11.55 47.77
C ASP A 976 -5.00 -10.49 47.63
N GLY A 977 -3.75 -10.89 47.41
CA GLY A 977 -2.63 -9.98 47.22
C GLY A 977 -2.17 -9.27 48.49
N LYS A 978 -2.52 -9.75 49.70
CA LYS A 978 -2.26 -9.03 50.96
C LYS A 978 -1.23 -9.70 51.86
N GLY A 979 -0.59 -8.89 52.69
CA GLY A 979 0.23 -9.32 53.82
C GLY A 979 1.65 -9.79 53.47
N PHE A 980 2.19 -9.43 52.31
CA PHE A 980 3.53 -9.86 51.92
C PHE A 980 4.59 -9.07 52.69
N THR A 981 5.52 -9.77 53.32
CA THR A 981 6.69 -9.17 53.98
C THR A 981 7.96 -9.74 53.36
N SER A 982 8.88 -8.87 52.94
CA SER A 982 10.14 -9.30 52.35
C SER A 982 10.95 -10.18 53.32
N PRO A 983 11.72 -11.18 52.85
CA PRO A 983 12.47 -12.09 53.71
C PRO A 983 13.49 -11.41 54.65
N ARG A 984 14.07 -10.28 54.25
CA ARG A 984 15.04 -9.50 55.05
C ARG A 984 14.90 -8.00 54.79
N HIS A 985 14.95 -7.20 55.85
CA HIS A 985 15.02 -5.73 55.77
C HIS A 985 16.41 -5.23 55.34
N GLY A 986 16.46 -4.09 54.65
CA GLY A 986 17.71 -3.46 54.19
C GLY A 986 18.34 -4.11 52.96
N VAL A 987 17.65 -5.09 52.37
CA VAL A 987 17.97 -5.74 51.10
C VAL A 987 16.82 -5.47 50.16
N ASP A 988 17.10 -5.22 48.88
CA ASP A 988 16.06 -5.01 47.89
C ASP A 988 15.57 -6.31 47.26
N TRP A 989 14.27 -6.38 47.02
CA TRP A 989 13.58 -7.59 46.60
C TRP A 989 12.62 -7.32 45.46
N PHE A 990 12.51 -8.28 44.55
CA PHE A 990 11.34 -8.43 43.71
C PHE A 990 10.34 -9.38 44.37
N LEU A 991 9.09 -8.95 44.50
CA LEU A 991 7.94 -9.80 44.76
C LEU A 991 7.30 -10.14 43.41
N ARG A 992 7.13 -11.42 43.11
CA ARG A 992 6.50 -11.90 41.88
C ARG A 992 5.29 -12.75 42.22
N LEU A 993 4.13 -12.40 41.66
CA LEU A 993 2.90 -13.18 41.71
C LEU A 993 2.61 -13.70 40.31
N VAL A 994 2.48 -15.01 40.14
CA VAL A 994 2.14 -15.64 38.85
C VAL A 994 0.93 -16.54 39.06
N LYS A 995 -0.11 -16.35 38.23
CA LYS A 995 -1.35 -17.15 38.29
C LYS A 995 -1.17 -18.54 37.72
#